data_AF-A0A0E0QGQ9-F1
#
_entry.id   AF-A0A0E0QGQ9-F1
#
_cell.length_a   1.000
_cell.length_b   1.000
_cell.length_c   1.000
_cell.angle_alpha   90.00
_cell.angle_beta   90.00
_cell.angle_gamma   90.00
#
_symmetry.space_group_name_H-M   'P 1'
#
loop_
_entity.id
_entity.type
_entity.pdbx_description
1 polymer ?
#
loop_
_entity_poly.entity_id
_entity_poly.type
_entity_poly.pdbx_seq_one_letter_code
_entity_poly.pdbx_strand_id
1 'polypeptide(L)'
;MAAPAAAGDLRFLLVGLLVVVVGSRLVRPPDGGGIPTTLDGPFEPATRAFDRALRQGSDDVPLTDPRLAPRARPPAPEQIALAASSDATSVWVSWVTGEAQVGSHLTPLDPSTVRSEVWYSERPSPTAAAAGDVSGHYPHVARGKAEVYSQLYPYPGLLNYTSGAIHHVRLRGLRPATRYYYRCGDSSVRGGAGLSGELSFETLPSSAAAAYPRRVAVVGDLGLTGNSTSTVEHLARNDPSLVVVVGDMTYANQYRTTGGRGVPCFSCSFPDAPLRESYQPRWDGWGRFMEPLTSRIPMMVIEGNHEIEPQGQGGAVTFASYLARFAVPSEESGSNTKFYYSFNAGGIHFIMLGAYVDYNRTGAQYSWLEKDLRKIDRRVTPWVVAAWHPPWYNSYSSHYQEFECMRQAMEGLLYQHGVDIVFSGHVHAYERMNRVFNYTLDPCGPVYITIGDGGNIEKIDIDHADDPGKCPGPGDNHPEFGGVCHLNFTSGPAKGKFCWEKQPEWSAFRESSFGHGILEVVNSTYALWTWHRNQDAYGEDSVGDQIYIVRQPDKCLLQTTSASSENNCPSEGCPSLVSNSGYGAQKDIIRSGHLIWNASLVIWMILISTSSCNGAAHSALDLFVSSSKTVKVRPTCSLRMSSSAPVQPASFPHVGESVVVHPVWHRSGEIRNKRKRELELSAIASRTAVVQAPSTTLPISVQAANLESGEGSCDSYTSDAGTAKAGEDNVLHAANALTKVVPILQKRLSTYNITTSNPKPVALDNFG
;
A
#
# COMPACT_ATOMS: atom_id res chain seq x y z
N MET A 1 79.92 -38.48 18.17
CA MET A 1 80.08 -37.06 17.77
C MET A 1 78.96 -36.29 18.46
N ALA A 2 79.10 -35.14 19.11
CA ALA A 2 80.18 -34.37 19.73
C ALA A 2 79.48 -33.04 20.15
N ALA A 3 79.76 -32.49 21.33
CA ALA A 3 79.12 -31.25 21.83
C ALA A 3 79.84 -29.98 21.28
N PRO A 4 79.35 -28.74 21.53
CA PRO A 4 79.32 -28.08 22.86
C PRO A 4 77.87 -27.69 23.30
N ALA A 5 77.52 -27.23 24.52
CA ALA A 5 78.13 -26.32 25.52
C ALA A 5 78.05 -24.81 25.13
N ALA A 6 77.87 -23.83 26.02
CA ALA A 6 77.82 -23.79 27.49
C ALA A 6 76.96 -22.60 28.04
N ALA A 7 76.78 -22.53 29.39
CA ALA A 7 76.57 -21.39 30.32
C ALA A 7 75.87 -20.06 29.90
N GLY A 8 75.26 -19.27 30.79
CA GLY A 8 75.04 -19.38 32.26
C GLY A 8 75.20 -18.03 33.00
N ASP A 9 74.36 -17.76 34.01
CA ASP A 9 74.41 -16.60 34.95
C ASP A 9 74.23 -15.17 34.33
N LEU A 10 73.94 -14.05 35.03
CA LEU A 10 73.73 -13.73 36.47
C LEU A 10 72.78 -12.50 36.66
N ARG A 11 72.04 -12.43 37.80
CA ARG A 11 71.46 -11.25 38.57
C ARG A 11 71.26 -9.86 37.88
N PHE A 12 70.17 -9.11 38.11
CA PHE A 12 69.86 -8.41 39.39
C PHE A 12 68.42 -7.82 39.48
N LEU A 13 68.02 -7.39 40.69
CA LEU A 13 66.79 -6.60 41.01
C LEU A 13 67.00 -5.10 40.63
N LEU A 14 65.99 -4.23 40.40
CA LEU A 14 64.96 -3.77 41.36
C LEU A 14 63.75 -3.05 40.70
N VAL A 15 62.58 -3.21 41.32
CA VAL A 15 61.44 -2.25 41.51
C VAL A 15 61.03 -1.27 40.38
N GLY A 16 59.77 -1.40 39.96
CA GLY A 16 59.00 -0.34 39.28
C GLY A 16 57.50 -0.63 39.35
N LEU A 17 56.79 -0.09 40.35
CA LEU A 17 55.35 -0.34 40.55
C LEU A 17 54.50 0.62 39.71
N LEU A 18 53.80 0.11 38.69
CA LEU A 18 52.76 0.86 37.99
C LEU A 18 51.50 -0.01 37.82
N VAL A 19 50.51 0.21 38.70
CA VAL A 19 49.21 -0.46 38.62
C VAL A 19 48.36 0.26 37.56
N VAL A 20 48.45 -0.18 36.31
CA VAL A 20 47.47 0.19 35.28
C VAL A 20 46.32 -0.80 35.36
N VAL A 21 45.18 -0.37 35.89
CA VAL A 21 43.92 -1.12 35.81
C VAL A 21 43.40 -1.00 34.36
N VAL A 22 43.95 -1.82 33.47
CA VAL A 22 43.33 -2.08 32.16
C VAL A 22 42.06 -2.87 32.46
N GLY A 23 40.93 -2.16 32.56
CA GLY A 23 39.63 -2.79 32.68
C GLY A 23 39.41 -3.69 31.48
N SER A 24 39.28 -5.00 31.73
CA SER A 24 39.07 -6.01 30.69
C SER A 24 37.75 -5.74 29.97
N ARG A 25 37.80 -4.94 28.89
CA ARG A 25 36.75 -4.96 27.88
C ARG A 25 36.70 -6.38 27.34
N LEU A 26 35.68 -7.11 27.76
CA LEU A 26 35.21 -8.31 27.08
C LEU A 26 34.79 -7.88 25.67
N VAL A 27 35.76 -7.88 24.76
CA VAL A 27 35.50 -7.99 23.33
C VAL A 27 34.85 -9.35 23.17
N ARG A 28 33.52 -9.36 23.23
CA ARG A 28 32.72 -10.51 22.82
C ARG A 28 33.18 -10.89 21.41
N PRO A 29 33.47 -12.16 21.13
CA PRO A 29 33.41 -12.65 19.75
C PRO A 29 32.01 -12.31 19.18
N PRO A 30 31.83 -12.25 17.84
CA PRO A 30 30.49 -12.26 17.29
C PRO A 30 29.75 -13.48 17.82
N ASP A 31 28.67 -13.27 18.59
CA ASP A 31 27.93 -14.36 19.23
C ASP A 31 27.35 -15.32 18.17
N GLY A 32 27.35 -16.61 18.49
CA GLY A 32 27.43 -17.66 17.46
C GLY A 32 26.16 -17.95 16.66
N GLY A 33 26.11 -17.46 15.42
CA GLY A 33 25.68 -18.28 14.27
C GLY A 33 24.20 -18.62 14.13
N GLY A 34 23.29 -17.74 14.56
CA GLY A 34 21.84 -17.91 14.36
C GLY A 34 21.11 -16.59 14.16
N ILE A 35 19.95 -16.63 13.50
CA ILE A 35 19.04 -15.49 13.36
C ILE A 35 18.40 -15.24 14.74
N PRO A 36 18.41 -13.99 15.27
CA PRO A 36 17.85 -13.68 16.58
C PRO A 36 16.32 -13.86 16.61
N THR A 37 15.75 -14.02 17.80
CA THR A 37 14.30 -14.20 17.97
C THR A 37 13.70 -13.17 18.94
N THR A 38 12.41 -12.84 18.82
CA THR A 38 11.75 -11.96 19.80
C THR A 38 11.56 -12.60 21.19
N LEU A 39 12.06 -13.82 21.43
CA LEU A 39 12.19 -14.40 22.78
C LEU A 39 13.48 -13.95 23.48
N ASP A 40 14.50 -13.55 22.70
CA ASP A 40 15.80 -13.07 23.18
C ASP A 40 15.79 -11.57 23.52
N GLY A 41 14.72 -10.86 23.13
CA GLY A 41 14.55 -9.43 23.34
C GLY A 41 14.02 -9.03 24.72
N PRO A 42 13.96 -7.73 25.05
CA PRO A 42 14.25 -6.59 24.16
C PRO A 42 15.73 -6.49 23.76
N PHE A 43 15.96 -6.09 22.51
CA PHE A 43 17.30 -5.84 21.98
C PHE A 43 17.77 -4.44 22.36
N GLU A 44 19.06 -4.30 22.65
CA GLU A 44 19.71 -2.99 22.78
C GLU A 44 19.59 -2.20 21.46
N PRO A 45 19.18 -0.92 21.48
CA PRO A 45 18.97 -0.12 20.28
C PRO A 45 20.18 -0.03 19.35
N ALA A 46 19.97 -0.29 18.06
CA ALA A 46 20.97 -0.16 17.01
C ALA A 46 20.54 0.84 15.92
N THR A 47 21.46 1.70 15.50
CA THR A 47 21.32 2.59 14.32
C THR A 47 22.42 2.26 13.32
N ARG A 48 22.08 1.90 12.07
CA ARG A 48 23.07 1.94 10.98
C ARG A 48 23.03 3.34 10.36
N ALA A 49 24.05 4.15 10.68
CA ALA A 49 24.15 5.52 10.24
C ALA A 49 24.19 5.64 8.70
N PHE A 50 23.53 6.66 8.16
CA PHE A 50 23.52 6.95 6.73
C PHE A 50 24.94 7.22 6.19
N ASP A 51 25.36 6.47 5.18
CA ASP A 51 26.60 6.75 4.45
C ASP A 51 26.44 8.01 3.59
N ARG A 52 27.07 9.11 4.02
CA ARG A 52 27.02 10.42 3.36
C ARG A 52 27.70 10.45 1.99
N ALA A 53 28.35 9.37 1.54
CA ALA A 53 28.77 9.19 0.14
C ALA A 53 27.63 8.76 -0.79
N LEU A 54 26.53 8.21 -0.25
CA LEU A 54 25.35 7.82 -1.02
C LEU A 54 24.45 9.02 -1.33
N ARG A 55 23.68 8.90 -2.41
CA ARG A 55 22.59 9.84 -2.70
C ARG A 55 21.39 9.49 -1.83
N GLN A 56 20.76 10.50 -1.22
CA GLN A 56 19.53 10.33 -0.44
C GLN A 56 18.30 9.96 -1.30
N GLY A 57 18.39 10.02 -2.63
CA GLY A 57 17.28 9.75 -3.55
C GLY A 57 17.72 9.77 -5.01
N SER A 58 16.77 9.54 -5.92
CA SER A 58 16.98 9.67 -7.38
C SER A 58 15.80 10.35 -8.07
N ASP A 59 16.02 10.79 -9.31
CA ASP A 59 14.99 11.40 -10.13
C ASP A 59 13.87 10.41 -10.50
N ASP A 60 12.65 10.95 -10.62
CA ASP A 60 11.47 10.22 -11.08
C ASP A 60 11.65 9.73 -12.53
N VAL A 61 11.31 8.47 -12.81
CA VAL A 61 11.40 7.85 -14.14
C VAL A 61 10.49 8.61 -15.11
N PRO A 62 11.01 9.15 -16.23
CA PRO A 62 10.23 9.96 -17.15
C PRO A 62 9.16 9.11 -17.84
N LEU A 63 7.97 9.68 -18.09
CA LEU A 63 6.86 8.99 -18.79
C LEU A 63 7.18 8.56 -20.24
N THR A 64 8.33 8.95 -20.77
CA THR A 64 8.88 8.48 -22.06
C THR A 64 9.75 7.22 -21.94
N ASP A 65 10.00 6.71 -20.72
CA ASP A 65 10.69 5.44 -20.49
C ASP A 65 9.85 4.28 -21.06
N PRO A 66 10.43 3.36 -21.87
CA PRO A 66 9.71 2.24 -22.46
C PRO A 66 8.97 1.33 -21.47
N ARG A 67 9.36 1.31 -20.18
CA ARG A 67 8.68 0.55 -19.11
C ARG A 67 7.30 1.14 -18.75
N LEU A 68 7.08 2.42 -19.05
CA LEU A 68 5.86 3.18 -18.72
C LEU A 68 4.93 3.40 -19.94
N ALA A 69 5.34 2.89 -21.11
CA ALA A 69 4.59 3.00 -22.36
C ALA A 69 3.40 2.00 -22.40
N PRO A 70 2.30 2.33 -23.10
CA PRO A 70 1.21 1.39 -23.35
C PRO A 70 1.70 0.11 -24.02
N ARG A 71 1.41 -1.05 -23.42
CA ARG A 71 1.92 -2.36 -23.86
C ARG A 71 1.22 -2.90 -25.10
N ALA A 72 -0.02 -2.46 -25.30
CA ALA A 72 -0.84 -2.73 -26.46
C ALA A 72 -1.62 -1.46 -26.82
N ARG A 73 -2.20 -1.41 -28.02
CA ARG A 73 -3.06 -0.28 -28.42
C ARG A 73 -4.48 -0.49 -27.89
N PRO A 74 -5.21 0.58 -27.52
CA PRO A 74 -6.63 0.49 -27.22
C PRO A 74 -7.42 -0.26 -28.31
N PRO A 75 -8.44 -1.05 -27.96
CA PRO A 75 -9.03 -1.20 -26.63
C PRO A 75 -8.42 -2.34 -25.79
N ALA A 76 -7.17 -2.75 -26.04
CA ALA A 76 -6.53 -3.80 -25.25
C ALA A 76 -6.35 -3.39 -23.77
N PRO A 77 -6.49 -4.32 -22.81
CA PRO A 77 -6.18 -4.09 -21.40
C PRO A 77 -4.71 -3.71 -21.13
N GLU A 78 -4.53 -2.80 -20.19
CA GLU A 78 -3.26 -2.47 -19.55
C GLU A 78 -3.45 -2.23 -18.03
N GLN A 79 -2.34 -2.03 -17.30
CA GLN A 79 -2.36 -1.79 -15.85
C GLN A 79 -3.01 -2.96 -15.08
N ILE A 80 -2.84 -4.19 -15.60
CA ILE A 80 -3.55 -5.38 -15.12
C ILE A 80 -3.04 -5.75 -13.71
N ALA A 81 -3.93 -5.71 -12.72
CA ALA A 81 -3.62 -5.93 -11.32
C ALA A 81 -4.58 -6.92 -10.65
N LEU A 82 -4.04 -7.78 -9.80
CA LEU A 82 -4.77 -8.74 -8.98
C LEU A 82 -4.84 -8.26 -7.53
N ALA A 83 -5.94 -8.57 -6.84
CA ALA A 83 -6.07 -8.41 -5.39
C ALA A 83 -6.78 -9.62 -4.78
N ALA A 84 -6.43 -9.93 -3.53
CA ALA A 84 -7.11 -10.98 -2.77
C ALA A 84 -8.55 -10.57 -2.43
N SER A 85 -9.43 -11.55 -2.33
CA SER A 85 -10.70 -11.40 -1.61
C SER A 85 -10.47 -11.61 -0.11
N SER A 86 -11.53 -11.53 0.71
CA SER A 86 -11.49 -11.96 2.13
C SER A 86 -10.96 -13.38 2.37
N ASP A 87 -11.10 -14.27 1.38
CA ASP A 87 -10.75 -15.68 1.47
C ASP A 87 -10.14 -16.20 0.15
N ALA A 88 -9.42 -17.32 0.28
CA ALA A 88 -8.67 -17.96 -0.79
C ALA A 88 -9.47 -18.54 -1.97
N THR A 89 -10.82 -18.58 -1.90
CA THR A 89 -11.68 -19.08 -2.99
C THR A 89 -12.08 -17.98 -3.98
N SER A 90 -11.54 -16.77 -3.81
CA SER A 90 -11.99 -15.58 -4.53
C SER A 90 -10.82 -14.61 -4.75
N VAL A 91 -10.75 -14.03 -5.96
CA VAL A 91 -9.68 -13.10 -6.37
C VAL A 91 -10.31 -12.01 -7.24
N TRP A 92 -9.90 -10.76 -7.02
CA TRP A 92 -10.24 -9.64 -7.89
C TRP A 92 -9.20 -9.49 -9.00
N VAL A 93 -9.69 -9.23 -10.22
CA VAL A 93 -8.88 -8.86 -11.39
C VAL A 93 -9.33 -7.47 -11.82
N SER A 94 -8.35 -6.57 -11.96
CA SER A 94 -8.57 -5.19 -12.37
C SER A 94 -7.66 -4.82 -13.54
N TRP A 95 -8.08 -3.88 -14.39
CA TRP A 95 -7.29 -3.36 -15.52
C TRP A 95 -7.90 -2.05 -16.03
N VAL A 96 -7.21 -1.37 -16.94
CA VAL A 96 -7.69 -0.16 -17.64
C VAL A 96 -7.85 -0.44 -19.14
N THR A 97 -8.86 0.15 -19.79
CA THR A 97 -8.96 0.23 -21.25
C THR A 97 -9.24 1.66 -21.74
N GLY A 98 -8.79 1.98 -22.94
CA GLY A 98 -8.90 3.33 -23.51
C GLY A 98 -7.82 4.29 -23.01
N GLU A 99 -7.66 5.41 -23.71
CA GLU A 99 -6.69 6.44 -23.35
C GLU A 99 -7.28 7.39 -22.28
N ALA A 100 -6.48 7.71 -21.27
CA ALA A 100 -6.77 8.81 -20.36
C ALA A 100 -6.54 10.17 -21.05
N GLN A 101 -7.21 11.21 -20.58
CA GLN A 101 -7.16 12.56 -21.15
C GLN A 101 -6.64 13.57 -20.13
N VAL A 102 -5.82 14.53 -20.59
CA VAL A 102 -5.35 15.69 -19.83
C VAL A 102 -5.65 16.96 -20.62
N GLY A 103 -6.23 17.98 -19.98
CA GLY A 103 -6.48 19.27 -20.63
C GLY A 103 -7.54 20.14 -19.93
N SER A 104 -7.89 21.27 -20.54
CA SER A 104 -8.98 22.14 -20.07
C SER A 104 -10.37 21.62 -20.41
N HIS A 105 -10.49 20.83 -21.49
CA HIS A 105 -11.73 20.22 -21.95
C HIS A 105 -11.53 18.71 -22.03
N LEU A 106 -12.38 17.97 -21.32
CA LEU A 106 -12.35 16.52 -21.23
C LEU A 106 -13.68 15.95 -21.71
N THR A 107 -13.64 14.78 -22.33
CA THR A 107 -14.82 13.95 -22.61
C THR A 107 -14.62 12.61 -21.90
N PRO A 108 -15.02 12.47 -20.62
CA PRO A 108 -14.93 11.20 -19.90
C PRO A 108 -15.54 10.06 -20.71
N LEU A 109 -14.88 8.90 -20.71
CA LEU A 109 -15.38 7.72 -21.40
C LEU A 109 -16.68 7.24 -20.72
N ASP A 110 -17.61 6.71 -21.51
CA ASP A 110 -18.78 6.01 -20.97
C ASP A 110 -18.38 4.55 -20.65
N PRO A 111 -18.23 4.16 -19.37
CA PRO A 111 -17.79 2.82 -18.99
C PRO A 111 -18.82 1.73 -19.36
N SER A 112 -20.08 2.08 -19.68
CA SER A 112 -21.07 1.10 -20.15
C SER A 112 -20.81 0.61 -21.58
N THR A 113 -19.95 1.30 -22.34
CA THR A 113 -19.60 0.94 -23.73
C THR A 113 -18.58 -0.20 -23.85
N VAL A 114 -17.90 -0.56 -22.76
CA VAL A 114 -16.84 -1.59 -22.73
C VAL A 114 -17.17 -2.71 -21.74
N ARG A 115 -17.04 -3.97 -22.15
CA ARG A 115 -17.33 -5.11 -21.27
C ARG A 115 -16.20 -5.34 -20.27
N SER A 116 -16.60 -5.77 -19.08
CA SER A 116 -15.71 -6.17 -18.00
C SER A 116 -15.78 -7.69 -17.81
N GLU A 117 -15.09 -8.45 -18.65
CA GLU A 117 -15.08 -9.92 -18.60
C GLU A 117 -13.70 -10.46 -18.21
N VAL A 118 -13.69 -11.57 -17.47
CA VAL A 118 -12.49 -12.39 -17.24
C VAL A 118 -12.81 -13.84 -17.58
N TRP A 119 -12.08 -14.37 -18.56
CA TRP A 119 -12.16 -15.75 -19.01
C TRP A 119 -11.03 -16.53 -18.34
N TYR A 120 -11.33 -17.65 -17.66
CA TYR A 120 -10.34 -18.35 -16.83
C TYR A 120 -10.48 -19.88 -16.81
N SER A 121 -9.37 -20.55 -16.48
CA SER A 121 -9.19 -22.00 -16.53
C SER A 121 -8.10 -22.49 -15.56
N GLU A 122 -8.15 -23.76 -15.17
CA GLU A 122 -7.08 -24.43 -14.39
C GLU A 122 -5.98 -25.05 -15.29
N ARG A 123 -6.06 -24.81 -16.60
CA ARG A 123 -5.16 -25.35 -17.61
C ARG A 123 -4.85 -24.25 -18.64
N PRO A 124 -3.60 -24.13 -19.10
CA PRO A 124 -3.26 -23.17 -20.15
C PRO A 124 -3.99 -23.52 -21.45
N SER A 125 -4.32 -22.51 -22.23
CA SER A 125 -4.90 -22.67 -23.55
C SER A 125 -3.93 -23.41 -24.48
N PRO A 126 -4.33 -24.50 -25.14
CA PRO A 126 -3.45 -25.28 -26.02
C PRO A 126 -3.05 -24.52 -27.30
N THR A 127 -1.96 -23.74 -27.18
CA THR A 127 -1.22 -23.04 -28.25
C THR A 127 -2.03 -22.11 -29.17
N ALA A 128 -1.86 -20.80 -28.97
CA ALA A 128 -2.30 -19.76 -29.90
C ALA A 128 -3.80 -19.85 -30.29
N ALA A 129 -4.68 -19.90 -29.28
CA ALA A 129 -6.10 -19.60 -29.47
C ALA A 129 -6.22 -18.28 -30.25
N ALA A 130 -6.86 -18.33 -31.42
CA ALA A 130 -7.07 -17.15 -32.25
C ALA A 130 -7.79 -16.10 -31.41
N ALA A 131 -7.28 -14.86 -31.38
CA ALA A 131 -7.48 -13.95 -30.25
C ALA A 131 -8.96 -13.69 -29.86
N GLY A 132 -9.91 -13.85 -30.81
CA GLY A 132 -11.35 -13.70 -30.62
C GLY A 132 -12.17 -14.96 -30.31
N ASP A 133 -11.58 -16.16 -30.14
CA ASP A 133 -12.31 -17.34 -29.60
C ASP A 133 -11.69 -17.84 -28.29
N VAL A 134 -12.09 -17.21 -27.20
CA VAL A 134 -11.87 -17.67 -25.82
C VAL A 134 -12.85 -18.77 -25.40
N SER A 135 -13.99 -18.91 -26.07
CA SER A 135 -15.09 -19.78 -25.62
C SER A 135 -14.77 -21.27 -25.72
N GLY A 136 -13.98 -21.68 -26.73
CA GLY A 136 -13.47 -23.04 -26.85
C GLY A 136 -12.31 -23.41 -25.92
N HIS A 137 -11.77 -22.45 -25.17
CA HIS A 137 -10.50 -22.58 -24.45
C HIS A 137 -10.61 -22.36 -22.93
N TYR A 138 -11.46 -21.43 -22.49
CA TYR A 138 -11.68 -21.11 -21.08
C TYR A 138 -13.12 -21.51 -20.68
N PRO A 139 -13.31 -22.53 -19.81
CA PRO A 139 -14.64 -23.03 -19.47
C PRO A 139 -15.41 -22.13 -18.49
N HIS A 140 -14.79 -21.08 -17.97
CA HIS A 140 -15.39 -20.15 -17.03
C HIS A 140 -15.22 -18.70 -17.50
N VAL A 141 -16.27 -17.90 -17.32
CA VAL A 141 -16.25 -16.45 -17.51
C VAL A 141 -16.90 -15.76 -16.32
N ALA A 142 -16.19 -14.81 -15.71
CA ALA A 142 -16.73 -13.89 -14.73
C ALA A 142 -17.01 -12.53 -15.40
N ARG A 143 -17.96 -11.78 -14.83
CA ARG A 143 -18.29 -10.41 -15.26
C ARG A 143 -18.33 -9.48 -14.07
N GLY A 144 -17.93 -8.24 -14.28
CA GLY A 144 -17.91 -7.19 -13.26
C GLY A 144 -18.37 -5.85 -13.80
N LYS A 145 -17.81 -4.76 -13.27
CA LYS A 145 -18.17 -3.38 -13.62
C LYS A 145 -16.96 -2.64 -14.19
N ALA A 146 -17.24 -1.58 -14.93
CA ALA A 146 -16.28 -0.55 -15.28
C ALA A 146 -16.72 0.80 -14.69
N GLU A 147 -15.74 1.66 -14.39
CA GLU A 147 -15.92 3.03 -13.90
C GLU A 147 -14.84 3.95 -14.49
N VAL A 148 -15.03 5.26 -14.34
CA VAL A 148 -14.11 6.31 -14.79
C VAL A 148 -14.06 7.38 -13.70
N TYR A 149 -12.87 7.84 -13.33
CA TYR A 149 -12.73 8.99 -12.45
C TYR A 149 -12.21 10.22 -13.21
N SER A 150 -12.28 11.37 -12.55
CA SER A 150 -11.69 12.61 -13.03
C SER A 150 -10.99 13.31 -11.88
N GLN A 151 -9.95 14.09 -12.20
CA GLN A 151 -9.27 14.99 -11.28
C GLN A 151 -9.47 16.41 -11.81
N LEU A 152 -10.32 17.19 -11.14
CA LEU A 152 -10.87 18.44 -11.67
C LEU A 152 -10.44 19.64 -10.82
N TYR A 153 -9.72 20.58 -11.45
CA TYR A 153 -9.16 21.76 -10.81
C TYR A 153 -9.86 23.03 -11.34
N PRO A 154 -10.80 23.65 -10.59
CA PRO A 154 -11.57 24.81 -11.04
C PRO A 154 -10.79 26.14 -10.95
N TYR A 155 -9.48 26.11 -11.21
CA TYR A 155 -8.55 27.23 -11.03
C TYR A 155 -7.88 27.58 -12.37
N PRO A 156 -7.79 28.87 -12.76
CA PRO A 156 -7.20 29.25 -14.04
C PRO A 156 -5.76 28.78 -14.21
N GLY A 157 -5.47 28.13 -15.35
CA GLY A 157 -4.14 27.65 -15.71
C GLY A 157 -3.81 26.22 -15.28
N LEU A 158 -4.59 25.61 -14.37
CA LEU A 158 -4.46 24.20 -14.02
C LEU A 158 -5.13 23.32 -15.10
N LEU A 159 -4.62 22.11 -15.30
CA LEU A 159 -5.19 21.12 -16.22
C LEU A 159 -6.01 20.08 -15.46
N ASN A 160 -7.11 19.64 -16.08
CA ASN A 160 -7.92 18.53 -15.57
C ASN A 160 -7.43 17.20 -16.14
N TYR A 161 -7.79 16.10 -15.49
CA TYR A 161 -7.60 14.72 -15.98
C TYR A 161 -8.91 13.92 -15.93
N THR A 162 -9.09 12.97 -16.85
CA THR A 162 -10.05 11.86 -16.71
C THR A 162 -9.42 10.55 -17.21
N SER A 163 -9.73 9.45 -16.52
CA SER A 163 -9.08 8.16 -16.74
C SER A 163 -9.56 7.44 -18.01
N GLY A 164 -8.83 6.40 -18.39
CA GLY A 164 -9.44 5.29 -19.15
C GLY A 164 -10.56 4.62 -18.33
N ALA A 165 -11.30 3.71 -18.95
CA ALA A 165 -12.27 2.88 -18.24
C ALA A 165 -11.52 1.90 -17.35
N ILE A 166 -11.69 2.01 -16.03
CA ILE A 166 -11.11 1.10 -15.03
C ILE A 166 -12.12 -0.01 -14.78
N HIS A 167 -11.67 -1.26 -14.80
CA HIS A 167 -12.49 -2.45 -14.68
C HIS A 167 -12.20 -3.18 -13.38
N HIS A 168 -13.24 -3.73 -12.75
CA HIS A 168 -13.13 -4.60 -11.58
C HIS A 168 -14.01 -5.85 -11.74
N VAL A 169 -13.39 -7.04 -11.76
CA VAL A 169 -14.09 -8.33 -11.88
C VAL A 169 -13.64 -9.28 -10.77
N ARG A 170 -14.61 -9.78 -9.99
CA ARG A 170 -14.37 -10.76 -8.93
C ARG A 170 -14.58 -12.19 -9.42
N LEU A 171 -13.52 -12.99 -9.41
CA LEU A 171 -13.57 -14.44 -9.57
C LEU A 171 -14.01 -15.07 -8.23
N ARG A 172 -14.86 -16.11 -8.27
CA ARG A 172 -15.42 -16.78 -7.08
C ARG A 172 -15.48 -18.28 -7.29
N GLY A 173 -15.40 -19.06 -6.21
CA GLY A 173 -15.42 -20.53 -6.28
C GLY A 173 -14.14 -21.14 -6.81
N LEU A 174 -13.03 -20.39 -6.76
CA LEU A 174 -11.69 -20.89 -7.06
C LEU A 174 -11.25 -21.90 -5.99
N ARG A 175 -10.40 -22.84 -6.37
CA ARG A 175 -9.71 -23.71 -5.41
C ARG A 175 -8.53 -22.96 -4.80
N PRO A 176 -8.30 -22.99 -3.47
CA PRO A 176 -7.10 -22.44 -2.84
C PRO A 176 -5.80 -23.11 -3.34
N ALA A 177 -4.65 -22.45 -3.18
CA ALA A 177 -3.33 -22.94 -3.57
C ALA A 177 -3.26 -23.58 -4.98
N THR A 178 -4.03 -23.01 -5.93
CA THR A 178 -4.25 -23.57 -7.27
C THR A 178 -3.92 -22.52 -8.33
N ARG A 179 -3.23 -22.93 -9.39
CA ARG A 179 -2.88 -22.07 -10.51
C ARG A 179 -4.04 -21.90 -11.48
N TYR A 180 -4.41 -20.66 -11.75
CA TYR A 180 -5.40 -20.29 -12.77
C TYR A 180 -4.73 -19.51 -13.90
N TYR A 181 -5.15 -19.81 -15.12
CA TYR A 181 -4.82 -19.09 -16.34
C TYR A 181 -6.01 -18.21 -16.71
N TYR A 182 -5.77 -16.99 -17.19
CA TYR A 182 -6.84 -16.04 -17.47
C TYR A 182 -6.55 -15.09 -18.62
N ARG A 183 -7.62 -14.52 -19.18
CA ARG A 183 -7.62 -13.35 -20.07
C ARG A 183 -8.69 -12.37 -19.62
N CYS A 184 -8.37 -11.09 -19.45
CA CYS A 184 -9.32 -10.03 -19.12
C CYS A 184 -9.67 -9.17 -20.34
N GLY A 185 -10.73 -8.36 -20.23
CA GLY A 185 -11.12 -7.34 -21.22
C GLY A 185 -12.52 -7.56 -21.81
N ASP A 186 -12.68 -7.19 -23.09
CA ASP A 186 -13.92 -7.26 -23.85
C ASP A 186 -13.81 -8.26 -25.02
N SER A 187 -14.51 -9.39 -24.90
CA SER A 187 -14.55 -10.44 -25.94
C SER A 187 -15.33 -10.07 -27.20
N SER A 188 -16.12 -9.00 -27.18
CA SER A 188 -16.93 -8.55 -28.33
C SER A 188 -16.16 -7.67 -29.33
N VAL A 189 -14.97 -7.20 -28.95
CA VAL A 189 -14.08 -6.46 -29.85
C VAL A 189 -13.58 -7.39 -30.97
N ARG A 190 -13.89 -7.01 -32.22
CA ARG A 190 -13.52 -7.79 -33.42
C ARG A 190 -12.03 -8.09 -33.47
N GLY A 191 -11.71 -9.32 -33.87
CA GLY A 191 -10.33 -9.80 -33.93
C GLY A 191 -9.70 -10.10 -32.56
N GLY A 192 -10.43 -9.94 -31.45
CA GLY A 192 -9.94 -10.21 -30.10
C GLY A 192 -9.00 -9.15 -29.52
N ALA A 193 -8.92 -7.97 -30.16
CA ALA A 193 -8.04 -6.88 -29.75
C ALA A 193 -8.42 -6.22 -28.41
N GLY A 194 -9.63 -6.49 -27.90
CA GLY A 194 -10.09 -6.04 -26.58
C GLY A 194 -9.75 -7.00 -25.44
N LEU A 195 -9.03 -8.09 -25.68
CA LEU A 195 -8.65 -9.08 -24.66
C LEU A 195 -7.13 -9.11 -24.44
N SER A 196 -6.70 -9.26 -23.18
CA SER A 196 -5.29 -9.41 -22.80
C SER A 196 -4.62 -10.63 -23.45
N GLY A 197 -3.29 -10.74 -23.32
CA GLY A 197 -2.60 -12.04 -23.47
C GLY A 197 -3.06 -13.05 -22.39
N GLU A 198 -2.70 -14.33 -22.55
CA GLU A 198 -2.88 -15.30 -21.46
C GLU A 198 -1.91 -14.96 -20.31
N LEU A 199 -2.49 -14.75 -19.14
CA LEU A 199 -1.81 -14.49 -17.88
C LEU A 199 -2.10 -15.63 -16.91
N SER A 200 -1.38 -15.70 -15.79
CA SER A 200 -1.58 -16.75 -14.80
C SER A 200 -1.22 -16.30 -13.39
N PHE A 201 -2.02 -16.70 -12.41
CA PHE A 201 -1.81 -16.46 -10.99
C PHE A 201 -2.02 -17.74 -10.17
N GLU A 202 -1.66 -17.69 -8.90
CA GLU A 202 -1.85 -18.77 -7.94
C GLU A 202 -2.74 -18.25 -6.81
N THR A 203 -3.81 -18.95 -6.47
CA THR A 203 -4.66 -18.56 -5.32
C THR A 203 -3.91 -18.75 -4.02
N LEU A 204 -4.20 -17.89 -3.03
CA LEU A 204 -3.65 -18.01 -1.67
C LEU A 204 -4.04 -19.37 -1.04
N PRO A 205 -3.32 -19.83 0.00
CA PRO A 205 -3.70 -21.01 0.75
C PRO A 205 -4.99 -20.80 1.55
N SER A 206 -5.74 -21.88 1.78
CA SER A 206 -6.94 -21.88 2.64
C SER A 206 -6.61 -21.54 4.09
N SER A 207 -7.50 -20.79 4.76
CA SER A 207 -7.39 -20.41 6.17
C SER A 207 -7.18 -21.61 7.09
N ALA A 208 -5.95 -21.83 7.56
CA ALA A 208 -5.59 -22.90 8.50
C ALA A 208 -4.23 -22.60 9.17
N ALA A 209 -4.07 -23.01 10.44
CA ALA A 209 -2.87 -22.78 11.26
C ALA A 209 -1.58 -23.49 10.80
N ALA A 210 -1.60 -24.16 9.65
CA ALA A 210 -0.46 -24.87 9.04
C ALA A 210 -0.35 -24.62 7.52
N ALA A 211 -1.06 -23.61 6.99
CA ALA A 211 -1.03 -23.24 5.58
C ALA A 211 -0.74 -21.74 5.47
N TYR A 212 0.35 -21.37 4.80
CA TYR A 212 0.83 -19.98 4.74
C TYR A 212 1.29 -19.63 3.31
N PRO A 213 1.13 -18.38 2.84
CA PRO A 213 1.77 -17.92 1.60
C PRO A 213 3.28 -18.13 1.71
N ARG A 214 3.97 -18.48 0.63
CA ARG A 214 5.42 -18.78 0.70
C ARG A 214 6.20 -17.60 1.28
N ARG A 215 5.91 -16.42 0.75
CA ARG A 215 6.45 -15.11 1.11
C ARG A 215 5.36 -14.06 0.96
N VAL A 216 5.27 -13.14 1.91
CA VAL A 216 4.53 -11.89 1.77
C VAL A 216 5.55 -10.77 1.67
N ALA A 217 5.57 -10.04 0.55
CA ALA A 217 6.37 -8.83 0.43
C ALA A 217 5.62 -7.65 1.03
N VAL A 218 6.34 -6.74 1.70
CA VAL A 218 5.79 -5.52 2.29
C VAL A 218 6.68 -4.33 1.90
N VAL A 219 6.05 -3.23 1.50
CA VAL A 219 6.71 -1.97 1.10
C VAL A 219 5.71 -0.82 1.21
N GLY A 220 6.12 0.35 1.70
CA GLY A 220 5.38 1.61 1.56
C GLY A 220 6.04 2.51 0.51
N ASP A 221 5.44 3.66 0.21
CA ASP A 221 6.21 4.85 -0.18
C ASP A 221 7.08 4.65 -1.43
N LEU A 222 6.50 3.96 -2.42
CA LEU A 222 7.20 3.47 -3.59
C LEU A 222 7.58 4.62 -4.52
N GLY A 223 6.63 5.47 -4.90
CA GLY A 223 6.80 6.42 -6.00
C GLY A 223 7.18 5.73 -7.31
N LEU A 224 7.91 6.43 -8.18
CA LEU A 224 8.33 5.90 -9.48
C LEU A 224 9.69 6.48 -9.93
N THR A 225 10.71 6.38 -9.08
CA THR A 225 12.10 6.80 -9.30
C THR A 225 13.01 5.66 -9.75
N GLY A 226 14.29 5.96 -9.99
CA GLY A 226 15.33 4.94 -10.13
C GLY A 226 15.44 4.01 -8.91
N ASN A 227 15.27 4.53 -7.69
CA ASN A 227 15.26 3.73 -6.47
C ASN A 227 14.04 2.81 -6.42
N SER A 228 12.84 3.30 -6.71
CA SER A 228 11.62 2.47 -6.83
C SER A 228 11.81 1.31 -7.80
N THR A 229 12.55 1.53 -8.90
CA THR A 229 12.84 0.44 -9.86
C THR A 229 13.80 -0.61 -9.30
N SER A 230 14.75 -0.22 -8.45
CA SER A 230 15.59 -1.17 -7.70
C SER A 230 14.75 -1.97 -6.69
N THR A 231 13.90 -1.29 -5.92
CA THR A 231 13.04 -1.89 -4.91
C THR A 231 12.14 -2.96 -5.51
N VAL A 232 11.44 -2.64 -6.60
CA VAL A 232 10.51 -3.58 -7.25
C VAL A 232 11.26 -4.70 -7.96
N GLU A 233 12.49 -4.48 -8.46
CA GLU A 233 13.34 -5.59 -8.96
C GLU A 233 13.82 -6.53 -7.84
N HIS A 234 14.23 -6.00 -6.67
CA HIS A 234 14.60 -6.80 -5.50
C HIS A 234 13.41 -7.59 -4.95
N LEU A 235 12.25 -6.94 -4.84
CA LEU A 235 10.99 -7.52 -4.39
C LEU A 235 10.51 -8.63 -5.36
N ALA A 236 10.54 -8.40 -6.67
CA ALA A 236 10.11 -9.39 -7.66
C ALA A 236 11.01 -10.64 -7.69
N ARG A 237 12.32 -10.48 -7.48
CA ARG A 237 13.28 -11.61 -7.42
C ARG A 237 13.08 -12.52 -6.21
N ASN A 238 12.39 -12.05 -5.17
CA ASN A 238 12.10 -12.84 -3.97
C ASN A 238 10.92 -13.82 -4.13
N ASP A 239 10.24 -13.91 -5.28
CA ASP A 239 9.04 -14.76 -5.51
C ASP A 239 7.92 -14.61 -4.44
N PRO A 240 7.44 -13.38 -4.16
CA PRO A 240 6.33 -13.19 -3.22
C PRO A 240 5.03 -13.83 -3.74
N SER A 241 4.29 -14.47 -2.84
CA SER A 241 2.95 -15.01 -3.10
C SER A 241 1.84 -13.97 -2.86
N LEU A 242 2.19 -12.84 -2.22
CA LEU A 242 1.32 -11.72 -1.86
C LEU A 242 2.20 -10.47 -1.72
N VAL A 243 1.71 -9.32 -2.14
CA VAL A 243 2.34 -8.00 -1.89
C VAL A 243 1.39 -7.16 -1.05
N VAL A 244 1.92 -6.50 -0.02
CA VAL A 244 1.21 -5.50 0.79
C VAL A 244 1.89 -4.15 0.59
N VAL A 245 1.14 -3.17 0.09
CA VAL A 245 1.61 -1.80 -0.11
C VAL A 245 1.01 -0.90 0.96
N VAL A 246 1.87 -0.24 1.73
CA VAL A 246 1.51 0.45 2.99
C VAL A 246 1.29 1.95 2.78
N GLY A 247 0.50 2.30 1.77
CA GLY A 247 0.24 3.67 1.33
C GLY A 247 1.32 4.23 0.40
N ASP A 248 1.05 5.42 -0.12
CA ASP A 248 1.94 6.25 -0.93
C ASP A 248 2.49 5.54 -2.17
N MET A 249 1.57 5.23 -3.08
CA MET A 249 1.87 4.44 -4.26
C MET A 249 2.70 5.24 -5.29
N THR A 250 2.30 6.46 -5.64
CA THR A 250 2.73 7.08 -6.92
C THR A 250 3.35 8.47 -6.87
N TYR A 251 3.16 9.23 -5.78
CA TYR A 251 3.65 10.61 -5.64
C TYR A 251 3.21 11.52 -6.81
N ALA A 252 2.05 11.22 -7.42
CA ALA A 252 1.46 12.05 -8.48
C ALA A 252 1.17 13.50 -8.00
N ASN A 253 0.97 13.68 -6.70
CA ASN A 253 0.82 14.95 -6.00
C ASN A 253 2.14 15.76 -5.80
N GLN A 254 3.28 15.26 -6.28
CA GLN A 254 4.56 15.97 -6.31
C GLN A 254 4.81 16.70 -7.64
N TYR A 255 3.75 16.88 -8.43
CA TYR A 255 3.76 17.49 -9.75
C TYR A 255 2.67 18.56 -9.86
N ARG A 256 2.96 19.60 -10.66
CA ARG A 256 1.91 20.48 -11.20
C ARG A 256 1.03 19.70 -12.18
N THR A 257 -0.23 20.10 -12.33
CA THR A 257 -1.19 19.55 -13.30
C THR A 257 -0.71 19.59 -14.76
N THR A 258 0.23 20.48 -15.08
CA THR A 258 0.91 20.59 -16.37
C THR A 258 2.03 19.56 -16.60
N GLY A 259 2.37 18.75 -15.58
CA GLY A 259 3.44 17.76 -15.64
C GLY A 259 4.83 18.38 -15.47
N GLY A 260 5.77 17.99 -16.34
CA GLY A 260 7.17 18.43 -16.27
C GLY A 260 8.04 17.52 -15.39
N ARG A 261 8.85 18.11 -14.50
CA ARG A 261 9.66 17.38 -13.50
C ARG A 261 8.95 17.48 -12.14
N GLY A 262 8.83 16.35 -11.45
CA GLY A 262 8.37 16.31 -10.07
C GLY A 262 9.38 16.95 -9.11
N VAL A 263 8.97 17.18 -7.87
CA VAL A 263 9.81 17.81 -6.83
C VAL A 263 9.86 16.96 -5.55
N PRO A 264 10.95 17.01 -4.77
CA PRO A 264 11.08 16.28 -3.51
C PRO A 264 10.37 16.96 -2.32
N CYS A 265 9.52 17.96 -2.60
CA CYS A 265 8.66 18.68 -1.65
C CYS A 265 7.81 19.66 -2.45
N PHE A 266 6.51 19.35 -2.62
CA PHE A 266 5.57 20.21 -3.35
C PHE A 266 5.46 21.61 -2.72
N SER A 267 5.19 21.69 -1.42
CA SER A 267 4.99 22.96 -0.70
C SER A 267 6.21 23.88 -0.74
N CYS A 268 7.41 23.32 -0.59
CA CYS A 268 8.68 24.06 -0.70
C CYS A 268 8.90 24.66 -2.10
N SER A 269 8.48 23.94 -3.14
CA SER A 269 8.75 24.30 -4.54
C SER A 269 7.64 25.17 -5.14
N PHE A 270 6.43 25.04 -4.62
CA PHE A 270 5.20 25.60 -5.17
C PHE A 270 4.31 26.25 -4.09
N PRO A 271 4.83 27.17 -3.25
CA PRO A 271 4.08 27.74 -2.13
C PRO A 271 2.83 28.52 -2.57
N ASP A 272 2.85 29.14 -3.76
CA ASP A 272 1.72 29.88 -4.35
C ASP A 272 0.69 28.98 -5.07
N ALA A 273 0.74 27.65 -4.90
CA ALA A 273 -0.25 26.76 -5.48
C ALA A 273 -1.63 26.92 -4.79
N PRO A 274 -2.74 26.99 -5.55
CA PRO A 274 -4.07 27.20 -4.97
C PRO A 274 -4.59 26.02 -4.13
N LEU A 275 -3.98 24.84 -4.30
CA LEU A 275 -4.07 23.64 -3.47
C LEU A 275 -2.93 22.68 -3.88
N ARG A 276 -2.80 21.52 -3.23
CA ARG A 276 -1.93 20.42 -3.69
C ARG A 276 -2.44 19.92 -5.06
N GLU A 277 -1.68 20.23 -6.11
CA GLU A 277 -1.94 19.72 -7.46
C GLU A 277 -1.53 18.24 -7.58
N SER A 278 -1.97 17.58 -8.66
CA SER A 278 -1.48 16.26 -9.03
C SER A 278 -1.35 16.11 -10.55
N TYR A 279 -0.37 15.32 -10.99
CA TYR A 279 -0.21 14.92 -12.39
C TYR A 279 -0.58 13.45 -12.56
N GLN A 280 -1.89 13.21 -12.67
CA GLN A 280 -2.52 11.90 -12.75
C GLN A 280 -1.89 10.89 -13.74
N PRO A 281 -1.29 11.26 -14.89
CA PRO A 281 -0.54 10.30 -15.72
C PRO A 281 0.63 9.58 -15.02
N ARG A 282 1.11 10.04 -13.85
CA ARG A 282 2.02 9.23 -13.01
C ARG A 282 1.36 7.94 -12.52
N TRP A 283 0.07 7.95 -12.19
CA TRP A 283 -0.69 6.73 -11.85
C TRP A 283 -0.73 5.73 -13.02
N ASP A 284 -0.98 6.20 -14.24
CA ASP A 284 -1.03 5.33 -15.42
C ASP A 284 0.36 4.74 -15.75
N GLY A 285 1.41 5.55 -15.61
CA GLY A 285 2.80 5.07 -15.70
C GLY A 285 3.12 4.01 -14.64
N TRP A 286 2.74 4.25 -13.38
CA TRP A 286 2.97 3.33 -12.26
C TRP A 286 2.20 2.01 -12.45
N GLY A 287 0.95 2.05 -12.90
CA GLY A 287 0.17 0.85 -13.22
C GLY A 287 0.84 -0.01 -14.30
N ARG A 288 1.37 0.61 -15.36
CA ARG A 288 2.11 -0.08 -16.44
C ARG A 288 3.47 -0.60 -15.96
N PHE A 289 4.11 0.08 -15.03
CA PHE A 289 5.36 -0.35 -14.39
C PHE A 289 5.14 -1.60 -13.52
N MET A 290 4.12 -1.60 -12.67
CA MET A 290 3.82 -2.66 -11.70
C MET A 290 3.17 -3.91 -12.32
N GLU A 291 2.53 -3.79 -13.49
CA GLU A 291 1.86 -4.91 -14.19
C GLU A 291 2.65 -6.24 -14.29
N PRO A 292 3.99 -6.31 -14.49
CA PRO A 292 4.71 -7.60 -14.54
C PRO A 292 4.54 -8.44 -13.28
N LEU A 293 4.39 -7.76 -12.13
CA LEU A 293 4.20 -8.31 -10.80
C LEU A 293 2.70 -8.48 -10.51
N THR A 294 1.94 -7.38 -10.60
CA THR A 294 0.53 -7.33 -10.16
C THR A 294 -0.42 -8.13 -11.05
N SER A 295 -0.08 -8.43 -12.31
CA SER A 295 -0.87 -9.32 -13.17
C SER A 295 -0.72 -10.81 -12.83
N ARG A 296 0.13 -11.16 -11.85
CA ARG A 296 0.49 -12.54 -11.47
C ARG A 296 0.37 -12.81 -9.97
N ILE A 297 0.65 -11.79 -9.15
CA ILE A 297 0.71 -11.86 -7.69
C ILE A 297 -0.33 -10.86 -7.13
N PRO A 298 -1.22 -11.27 -6.20
CA PRO A 298 -2.14 -10.35 -5.55
C PRO A 298 -1.41 -9.23 -4.80
N MET A 299 -1.85 -7.99 -5.03
CA MET A 299 -1.37 -6.80 -4.34
C MET A 299 -2.50 -6.18 -3.52
N MET A 300 -2.24 -5.95 -2.25
CA MET A 300 -3.18 -5.36 -1.29
C MET A 300 -2.66 -3.98 -0.91
N VAL A 301 -3.49 -2.96 -1.06
CA VAL A 301 -3.11 -1.56 -0.82
C VAL A 301 -3.87 -0.98 0.36
N ILE A 302 -3.24 -0.11 1.12
CA ILE A 302 -3.91 0.90 1.95
C ILE A 302 -3.60 2.28 1.39
N GLU A 303 -4.25 3.31 1.91
CA GLU A 303 -4.07 4.70 1.53
C GLU A 303 -2.99 5.38 2.39
N GLY A 304 -2.18 6.25 1.77
CA GLY A 304 -1.29 7.21 2.43
C GLY A 304 -1.68 8.67 2.15
N ASN A 305 -0.93 9.62 2.71
CA ASN A 305 -1.26 11.05 2.55
C ASN A 305 -1.14 11.52 1.09
N HIS A 306 -0.34 10.85 0.25
CA HIS A 306 -0.23 11.21 -1.16
C HIS A 306 -1.36 10.66 -2.03
N GLU A 307 -2.20 9.76 -1.52
CA GLU A 307 -3.47 9.42 -2.13
C GLU A 307 -4.59 10.43 -1.84
N ILE A 308 -4.43 11.38 -0.89
CA ILE A 308 -5.46 12.39 -0.57
C ILE A 308 -5.87 13.17 -1.84
N GLU A 309 -4.90 13.56 -2.68
CA GLU A 309 -5.06 14.22 -3.98
C GLU A 309 -6.29 15.16 -4.08
N PRO A 310 -6.31 16.28 -3.33
CA PRO A 310 -7.49 17.14 -3.24
C PRO A 310 -7.84 17.79 -4.59
N GLN A 311 -9.13 17.88 -4.87
CA GLN A 311 -9.68 18.47 -6.09
C GLN A 311 -11.07 19.10 -5.87
N GLY A 312 -11.62 19.71 -6.92
CA GLY A 312 -12.86 20.48 -6.86
C GLY A 312 -12.66 21.84 -6.19
N GLN A 313 -13.77 22.48 -5.81
CA GLN A 313 -13.73 23.76 -5.10
C GLN A 313 -13.20 23.56 -3.68
N GLY A 314 -12.06 24.18 -3.36
CA GLY A 314 -11.46 24.11 -2.02
C GLY A 314 -10.96 22.72 -1.59
N GLY A 315 -10.72 21.80 -2.54
CA GLY A 315 -10.23 20.45 -2.21
C GLY A 315 -11.29 19.49 -1.65
N ALA A 316 -12.59 19.80 -1.81
CA ALA A 316 -13.70 19.06 -1.19
C ALA A 316 -13.91 17.61 -1.68
N VAL A 317 -13.14 17.14 -2.65
CA VAL A 317 -13.09 15.73 -3.08
C VAL A 317 -11.65 15.24 -3.02
N THR A 318 -11.45 14.08 -2.41
CA THR A 318 -10.15 13.43 -2.14
C THR A 318 -10.17 11.96 -2.53
N PHE A 319 -9.00 11.31 -2.62
CA PHE A 319 -8.83 9.88 -2.87
C PHE A 319 -9.44 9.31 -4.16
N ALA A 320 -9.83 10.15 -5.12
CA ALA A 320 -10.56 9.73 -6.32
C ALA A 320 -9.78 8.70 -7.18
N SER A 321 -8.45 8.84 -7.25
CA SER A 321 -7.54 7.91 -7.93
C SER A 321 -7.45 6.56 -7.22
N TYR A 322 -7.12 6.56 -5.93
CA TYR A 322 -7.07 5.37 -5.06
C TYR A 322 -8.39 4.59 -5.08
N LEU A 323 -9.51 5.29 -4.84
CA LEU A 323 -10.84 4.69 -4.77
C LEU A 323 -11.29 4.10 -6.11
N ALA A 324 -10.85 4.64 -7.25
CA ALA A 324 -11.23 4.11 -8.57
C ALA A 324 -10.27 3.01 -9.08
N ARG A 325 -8.97 3.06 -8.74
CA ARG A 325 -7.95 2.19 -9.35
C ARG A 325 -7.83 0.80 -8.73
N PHE A 326 -8.08 0.66 -7.43
CA PHE A 326 -7.80 -0.59 -6.70
C PHE A 326 -9.07 -1.35 -6.30
N ALA A 327 -9.05 -2.67 -6.49
CA ALA A 327 -10.03 -3.56 -5.90
C ALA A 327 -9.49 -4.09 -4.56
N VAL A 328 -10.32 -4.04 -3.51
CA VAL A 328 -10.02 -4.54 -2.17
C VAL A 328 -11.29 -5.18 -1.56
N PRO A 329 -11.17 -6.15 -0.63
CA PRO A 329 -12.32 -6.92 -0.11
C PRO A 329 -13.18 -6.17 0.93
N SER A 330 -13.69 -5.00 0.54
CA SER A 330 -14.45 -4.09 1.41
C SER A 330 -15.87 -4.58 1.69
N GLU A 331 -16.59 -5.05 0.67
CA GLU A 331 -17.89 -5.72 0.85
C GLU A 331 -17.71 -7.02 1.66
N GLU A 332 -16.64 -7.77 1.39
CA GLU A 332 -16.40 -9.08 1.98
C GLU A 332 -16.00 -9.05 3.46
N SER A 333 -15.15 -8.10 3.86
CA SER A 333 -14.81 -7.86 5.27
C SER A 333 -15.93 -7.13 6.03
N GLY A 334 -16.94 -6.64 5.31
CA GLY A 334 -18.07 -5.90 5.87
C GLY A 334 -17.74 -4.46 6.27
N SER A 335 -16.63 -3.89 5.80
CA SER A 335 -16.33 -2.46 5.97
C SER A 335 -17.16 -1.59 5.04
N ASN A 336 -17.48 -2.11 3.84
CA ASN A 336 -18.14 -1.42 2.72
C ASN A 336 -17.39 -0.15 2.24
N THR A 337 -16.09 -0.03 2.54
CA THR A 337 -15.23 1.05 2.07
C THR A 337 -13.83 0.54 1.70
N LYS A 338 -13.19 1.16 0.69
CA LYS A 338 -11.81 0.83 0.31
C LYS A 338 -10.76 1.45 1.26
N PHE A 339 -11.17 2.28 2.23
CA PHE A 339 -10.29 2.93 3.21
C PHE A 339 -9.85 2.04 4.38
N TYR A 340 -10.56 0.95 4.66
CA TYR A 340 -10.16 -0.05 5.67
C TYR A 340 -10.91 -1.35 5.38
N TYR A 341 -10.24 -2.48 5.57
CA TYR A 341 -10.78 -3.81 5.26
C TYR A 341 -9.87 -4.91 5.85
N SER A 342 -10.32 -6.17 5.78
CA SER A 342 -9.52 -7.32 6.21
C SER A 342 -9.61 -8.50 5.24
N PHE A 343 -8.63 -9.41 5.33
CA PHE A 343 -8.60 -10.63 4.52
C PHE A 343 -7.73 -11.72 5.16
N ASN A 344 -8.00 -12.97 4.80
CA ASN A 344 -7.20 -14.12 5.22
C ASN A 344 -6.26 -14.59 4.11
N ALA A 345 -4.98 -14.76 4.44
CA ALA A 345 -3.96 -15.34 3.57
C ALA A 345 -3.36 -16.57 4.28
N GLY A 346 -3.96 -17.74 4.05
CA GLY A 346 -3.67 -18.91 4.89
C GLY A 346 -4.00 -18.66 6.36
N GLY A 347 -3.16 -19.12 7.28
CA GLY A 347 -3.28 -18.90 8.72
C GLY A 347 -2.92 -17.48 9.21
N ILE A 348 -2.90 -16.49 8.32
CA ILE A 348 -2.73 -15.06 8.63
C ILE A 348 -4.05 -14.33 8.38
N HIS A 349 -4.50 -13.55 9.35
CA HIS A 349 -5.55 -12.56 9.18
C HIS A 349 -4.92 -11.17 9.11
N PHE A 350 -5.11 -10.48 7.99
CA PHE A 350 -4.60 -9.14 7.74
C PHE A 350 -5.70 -8.10 7.97
N ILE A 351 -5.35 -7.02 8.67
CA ILE A 351 -6.22 -5.87 8.97
C ILE A 351 -5.59 -4.61 8.39
N MET A 352 -6.23 -4.01 7.39
CA MET A 352 -5.78 -2.78 6.74
C MET A 352 -6.59 -1.61 7.30
N LEU A 353 -5.93 -0.64 7.93
CA LEU A 353 -6.57 0.53 8.57
C LEU A 353 -6.19 1.83 7.84
N GLY A 354 -7.19 2.68 7.61
CA GLY A 354 -6.99 4.00 7.04
C GLY A 354 -6.71 5.03 8.13
N ALA A 355 -5.63 5.78 7.99
CA ALA A 355 -5.25 6.82 8.94
C ALA A 355 -5.88 8.18 8.62
N TYR A 356 -6.25 8.41 7.35
CA TYR A 356 -6.78 9.69 6.86
C TYR A 356 -8.32 9.67 6.74
N VAL A 357 -8.96 8.80 7.53
CA VAL A 357 -10.40 8.70 7.75
C VAL A 357 -10.70 8.50 9.24
N ASP A 358 -11.95 8.74 9.67
CA ASP A 358 -12.33 8.73 11.09
C ASP A 358 -11.95 7.42 11.83
N TYR A 359 -10.91 7.51 12.65
CA TYR A 359 -10.39 6.47 13.53
C TYR A 359 -10.84 6.62 14.99
N ASN A 360 -11.70 7.59 15.30
CA ASN A 360 -12.19 7.81 16.67
C ASN A 360 -12.98 6.60 17.19
N ARG A 361 -13.04 6.42 18.51
CA ARG A 361 -13.69 5.26 19.17
C ARG A 361 -15.22 5.17 18.94
N THR A 362 -15.84 6.27 18.52
CA THR A 362 -17.25 6.34 18.09
C THR A 362 -17.43 6.19 16.57
N GLY A 363 -16.33 6.15 15.81
CA GLY A 363 -16.30 6.18 14.36
C GLY A 363 -16.62 4.84 13.69
N ALA A 364 -16.95 4.90 12.40
CA ALA A 364 -17.30 3.73 11.60
C ALA A 364 -16.15 2.71 11.52
N GLN A 365 -14.90 3.18 11.35
CA GLN A 365 -13.72 2.33 11.28
C GLN A 365 -13.50 1.56 12.58
N TYR A 366 -13.53 2.25 13.73
CA TYR A 366 -13.33 1.62 15.03
C TYR A 366 -14.44 0.60 15.32
N SER A 367 -15.69 0.94 14.99
CA SER A 367 -16.83 0.03 15.14
C SER A 367 -16.77 -1.17 14.17
N TRP A 368 -16.14 -1.06 13.01
CA TRP A 368 -15.85 -2.19 12.13
C TRP A 368 -14.72 -3.06 12.71
N LEU A 369 -13.59 -2.45 13.09
CA LEU A 369 -12.41 -3.11 13.65
C LEU A 369 -12.74 -3.94 14.89
N GLU A 370 -13.52 -3.40 15.83
CA GLU A 370 -13.97 -4.11 17.03
C GLU A 370 -14.83 -5.35 16.69
N LYS A 371 -15.67 -5.27 15.65
CA LYS A 371 -16.45 -6.41 15.15
C LYS A 371 -15.59 -7.42 14.43
N ASP A 372 -14.53 -6.99 13.75
CA ASP A 372 -13.67 -7.85 12.95
C ASP A 372 -12.70 -8.66 13.82
N LEU A 373 -12.01 -8.00 14.75
CA LEU A 373 -11.15 -8.60 15.76
C LEU A 373 -11.87 -9.67 16.61
N ARG A 374 -13.18 -9.52 16.83
CA ARG A 374 -14.04 -10.51 17.52
C ARG A 374 -14.40 -11.75 16.69
N LYS A 375 -14.22 -11.74 15.36
CA LYS A 375 -14.44 -12.92 14.49
C LYS A 375 -13.24 -13.86 14.44
N ILE A 376 -12.05 -13.39 14.86
CA ILE A 376 -10.78 -14.09 14.60
C ILE A 376 -10.64 -15.33 15.50
N ASP A 377 -10.81 -16.52 14.91
CA ASP A 377 -10.41 -17.76 15.56
C ASP A 377 -8.89 -17.99 15.37
N ARG A 378 -8.11 -17.72 16.43
CA ARG A 378 -6.65 -17.91 16.43
C ARG A 378 -6.20 -19.38 16.29
N ARG A 379 -7.13 -20.35 16.23
CA ARG A 379 -6.86 -21.75 15.85
C ARG A 379 -6.94 -21.97 14.33
N VAL A 380 -7.56 -21.06 13.60
CA VAL A 380 -7.67 -21.06 12.12
C VAL A 380 -6.69 -20.07 11.51
N THR A 381 -6.62 -18.86 12.08
CA THR A 381 -5.64 -17.81 11.73
C THR A 381 -4.83 -17.40 12.96
N PRO A 382 -3.77 -18.16 13.34
CA PRO A 382 -2.93 -17.85 14.50
C PRO A 382 -2.28 -16.47 14.45
N TRP A 383 -1.93 -16.00 13.25
CA TRP A 383 -1.31 -14.71 13.05
C TRP A 383 -2.35 -13.63 12.76
N VAL A 384 -2.26 -12.52 13.49
CA VAL A 384 -2.99 -11.29 13.20
C VAL A 384 -1.96 -10.20 12.91
N VAL A 385 -2.01 -9.68 11.70
CA VAL A 385 -1.08 -8.66 11.19
C VAL A 385 -1.91 -7.44 10.81
N ALA A 386 -1.49 -6.25 11.25
CA ALA A 386 -2.12 -5.00 10.84
C ALA A 386 -1.19 -4.17 9.93
N ALA A 387 -1.77 -3.34 9.07
CA ALA A 387 -1.03 -2.35 8.30
C ALA A 387 -1.84 -1.06 8.13
N TRP A 388 -1.15 0.08 8.26
CA TRP A 388 -1.65 1.43 8.01
C TRP A 388 -0.47 2.37 7.76
N HIS A 389 -0.67 3.45 7.02
CA HIS A 389 0.43 4.25 6.50
C HIS A 389 1.33 4.92 7.58
N PRO A 390 0.88 5.86 8.43
CA PRO A 390 1.75 6.55 9.37
C PRO A 390 2.14 5.70 10.61
N PRO A 391 3.44 5.58 10.95
CA PRO A 391 3.90 4.82 12.11
C PRO A 391 3.56 5.50 13.45
N TRP A 392 3.34 4.69 14.50
CA TRP A 392 3.06 5.20 15.86
C TRP A 392 4.29 5.31 16.76
N TYR A 393 5.43 4.72 16.36
CA TYR A 393 6.59 4.51 17.24
C TYR A 393 7.94 4.89 16.60
N ASN A 394 7.93 5.61 15.47
CA ASN A 394 9.15 6.03 14.79
C ASN A 394 10.05 6.88 15.70
N SER A 395 11.36 6.82 15.46
CA SER A 395 12.36 7.65 16.15
C SER A 395 13.08 8.64 15.23
N TYR A 396 12.70 8.68 13.95
CA TYR A 396 13.07 9.75 13.01
C TYR A 396 12.44 11.10 13.41
N SER A 397 13.07 12.22 13.08
CA SER A 397 12.52 13.57 13.32
C SER A 397 11.29 13.83 12.44
N SER A 398 11.33 13.34 11.21
CA SER A 398 10.22 13.37 10.26
C SER A 398 9.03 12.60 10.82
N HIS A 399 7.84 13.22 10.81
CA HIS A 399 6.57 12.65 11.27
C HIS A 399 6.56 12.09 12.71
N TYR A 400 7.54 12.45 13.54
CA TYR A 400 7.63 12.07 14.96
C TYR A 400 6.36 12.43 15.74
N GLN A 401 5.71 11.42 16.33
CA GLN A 401 4.42 11.49 17.05
C GLN A 401 3.21 12.03 16.25
N GLU A 402 3.30 12.21 14.93
CA GLU A 402 2.27 12.90 14.15
C GLU A 402 0.86 12.26 14.27
N PHE A 403 0.79 10.92 14.21
CA PHE A 403 -0.45 10.15 14.34
C PHE A 403 -0.70 9.59 15.76
N GLU A 404 -0.13 10.24 16.78
CA GLU A 404 -0.29 9.89 18.20
C GLU A 404 -1.77 9.84 18.65
N CYS A 405 -2.67 10.62 18.03
CA CYS A 405 -4.12 10.50 18.29
C CYS A 405 -4.69 9.14 17.84
N MET A 406 -4.22 8.59 16.72
CA MET A 406 -4.65 7.30 16.20
C MET A 406 -4.17 6.16 17.11
N ARG A 407 -2.91 6.25 17.59
CA ARG A 407 -2.37 5.34 18.60
C ARG A 407 -3.24 5.34 19.86
N GLN A 408 -3.48 6.52 20.45
CA GLN A 408 -4.32 6.64 21.64
C GLN A 408 -5.75 6.15 21.42
N ALA A 409 -6.31 6.32 20.22
CA ALA A 409 -7.64 5.81 19.88
C ALA A 409 -7.67 4.28 19.83
N MET A 410 -6.75 3.65 19.08
CA MET A 410 -6.87 2.25 18.61
C MET A 410 -5.92 1.24 19.28
N GLU A 411 -4.74 1.63 19.77
CA GLU A 411 -3.70 0.67 20.22
C GLU A 411 -4.22 -0.30 21.28
N GLY A 412 -4.97 0.20 22.27
CA GLY A 412 -5.53 -0.64 23.34
C GLY A 412 -6.47 -1.74 22.84
N LEU A 413 -7.17 -1.54 21.72
CA LEU A 413 -8.05 -2.55 21.11
C LEU A 413 -7.23 -3.61 20.36
N LEU A 414 -6.21 -3.20 19.61
CA LEU A 414 -5.28 -4.11 18.91
C LEU A 414 -4.49 -4.96 19.90
N TYR A 415 -4.02 -4.36 20.99
CA TYR A 415 -3.31 -5.04 22.09
C TYR A 415 -4.20 -6.06 22.80
N GLN A 416 -5.45 -5.71 23.16
CA GLN A 416 -6.39 -6.62 23.81
C GLN A 416 -6.72 -7.86 22.97
N HIS A 417 -6.70 -7.74 21.65
CA HIS A 417 -6.88 -8.87 20.73
C HIS A 417 -5.55 -9.53 20.30
N GLY A 418 -4.42 -9.09 20.85
CA GLY A 418 -3.10 -9.69 20.64
C GLY A 418 -2.65 -9.68 19.19
N VAL A 419 -2.65 -8.53 18.53
CA VAL A 419 -2.03 -8.34 17.21
C VAL A 419 -0.53 -8.65 17.30
N ASP A 420 -0.02 -9.47 16.38
CA ASP A 420 1.34 -10.00 16.48
C ASP A 420 2.39 -9.06 15.86
N ILE A 421 2.05 -8.42 14.74
CA ILE A 421 2.90 -7.56 13.90
C ILE A 421 2.09 -6.37 13.36
N VAL A 422 2.72 -5.20 13.24
CA VAL A 422 2.20 -3.99 12.59
C VAL A 422 3.20 -3.50 11.54
N PHE A 423 2.70 -3.16 10.34
CA PHE A 423 3.48 -2.52 9.27
C PHE A 423 3.01 -1.09 8.98
N SER A 424 3.97 -0.17 8.80
CA SER A 424 3.73 1.23 8.44
C SER A 424 4.71 1.74 7.38
N GLY A 425 4.31 2.73 6.60
CA GLY A 425 5.13 3.46 5.63
C GLY A 425 5.51 4.85 6.16
N HIS A 426 5.30 5.88 5.35
CA HIS A 426 5.25 7.33 5.65
C HIS A 426 6.59 7.98 6.02
N VAL A 427 7.31 7.39 6.97
CA VAL A 427 8.69 7.79 7.29
C VAL A 427 9.61 7.11 6.30
N HIS A 428 10.43 7.88 5.60
CA HIS A 428 11.23 7.39 4.47
C HIS A 428 12.52 6.71 4.95
N ALA A 429 12.39 5.69 5.79
CA ALA A 429 13.46 4.88 6.35
C ALA A 429 12.93 3.52 6.83
N TYR A 430 13.83 2.57 7.10
CA TYR A 430 13.49 1.32 7.76
C TYR A 430 13.66 1.46 9.28
N GLU A 431 12.65 1.04 10.05
CA GLU A 431 12.76 0.95 11.51
C GLU A 431 11.97 -0.23 12.04
N ARG A 432 12.63 -1.10 12.82
CA ARG A 432 11.99 -2.20 13.55
C ARG A 432 12.03 -1.93 15.04
N MET A 433 10.86 -2.00 15.66
CA MET A 433 10.71 -1.83 17.10
C MET A 433 10.96 -3.15 17.85
N ASN A 434 11.34 -3.03 19.12
CA ASN A 434 11.10 -4.08 20.12
C ASN A 434 9.58 -4.26 20.30
N ARG A 435 9.15 -5.36 20.95
CA ARG A 435 7.74 -5.48 21.35
C ARG A 435 7.38 -4.37 22.34
N VAL A 436 6.39 -3.56 21.99
CA VAL A 436 6.05 -2.31 22.68
C VAL A 436 4.53 -2.17 22.81
N PHE A 437 4.09 -1.64 23.95
CA PHE A 437 2.73 -1.19 24.17
C PHE A 437 2.75 0.13 24.97
N ASN A 438 2.06 1.14 24.49
CA ASN A 438 2.01 2.49 25.08
C ASN A 438 3.39 3.04 25.52
N TYR A 439 4.34 3.11 24.56
CA TYR A 439 5.75 3.51 24.74
C TYR A 439 6.54 2.72 25.81
N THR A 440 6.01 1.59 26.28
CA THR A 440 6.63 0.72 27.27
C THR A 440 7.00 -0.61 26.62
N LEU A 441 8.20 -1.12 26.91
CA LEU A 441 8.61 -2.45 26.46
C LEU A 441 7.72 -3.51 27.10
N ASP A 442 6.97 -4.25 26.27
CA ASP A 442 6.01 -5.25 26.70
C ASP A 442 6.15 -6.50 25.84
N PRO A 443 6.46 -7.69 26.40
CA PRO A 443 6.67 -8.91 25.61
C PRO A 443 5.39 -9.45 24.94
N CYS A 444 4.23 -8.85 25.21
CA CYS A 444 2.95 -9.13 24.56
C CYS A 444 2.52 -8.01 23.60
N GLY A 445 3.26 -6.90 23.52
CA GLY A 445 3.05 -5.86 22.52
C GLY A 445 3.33 -6.36 21.09
N PRO A 446 2.70 -5.78 20.05
CA PRO A 446 3.04 -6.07 18.66
C PRO A 446 4.52 -5.74 18.36
N VAL A 447 5.09 -6.38 17.34
CA VAL A 447 6.30 -5.87 16.68
C VAL A 447 5.86 -4.84 15.65
N TYR A 448 6.20 -3.57 15.86
CA TYR A 448 5.99 -2.51 14.87
C TYR A 448 7.19 -2.46 13.92
N ILE A 449 6.91 -2.23 12.63
CA ILE A 449 7.92 -2.13 11.58
C ILE A 449 7.53 -1.03 10.59
N THR A 450 8.35 0.02 10.53
CA THR A 450 8.34 1.06 9.49
C THR A 450 9.12 0.55 8.28
N ILE A 451 8.50 0.66 7.10
CA ILE A 451 8.98 0.18 5.80
C ILE A 451 8.59 1.19 4.70
N GLY A 452 8.67 2.49 5.01
CA GLY A 452 8.44 3.61 4.06
C GLY A 452 9.65 3.90 3.16
N ASP A 453 10.56 2.94 3.05
CA ASP A 453 11.81 3.02 2.31
C ASP A 453 11.69 2.55 0.85
N GLY A 454 10.49 2.59 0.27
CA GLY A 454 10.18 2.06 -1.06
C GLY A 454 10.89 2.74 -2.23
N GLY A 455 11.38 3.98 -2.05
CA GLY A 455 12.23 4.66 -3.03
C GLY A 455 11.63 5.88 -3.71
N ASN A 456 10.67 6.58 -3.09
CA ASN A 456 10.04 7.77 -3.67
C ASN A 456 10.97 8.98 -3.90
N ILE A 457 10.39 10.06 -4.42
CA ILE A 457 11.09 11.28 -4.87
C ILE A 457 11.56 12.21 -3.72
N GLU A 458 10.95 12.14 -2.53
CA GLU A 458 11.19 13.11 -1.44
C GLU A 458 12.48 12.86 -0.65
N LYS A 459 13.14 11.73 -0.92
CA LYS A 459 14.41 11.22 -0.35
C LYS A 459 14.24 10.44 0.95
N ILE A 460 15.29 9.70 1.31
CA ILE A 460 15.45 8.97 2.56
C ILE A 460 15.61 9.93 3.75
N ASP A 461 14.90 9.64 4.84
CA ASP A 461 15.02 10.33 6.13
C ASP A 461 16.34 9.98 6.82
N ILE A 462 17.06 10.97 7.36
CA ILE A 462 18.39 10.77 7.98
C ILE A 462 18.59 11.39 9.38
N ASP A 463 17.68 12.24 9.83
CA ASP A 463 17.74 12.92 11.13
C ASP A 463 16.81 12.20 12.13
N HIS A 464 17.29 11.94 13.34
CA HIS A 464 16.51 11.29 14.39
C HIS A 464 16.02 12.30 15.43
N ALA A 465 14.84 12.08 16.01
CA ALA A 465 14.25 12.98 17.01
C ALA A 465 15.12 13.08 18.28
N ASP A 466 15.99 12.10 18.53
CA ASP A 466 16.99 12.06 19.60
C ASP A 466 18.40 12.57 19.21
N ASP A 467 18.65 12.94 17.95
CA ASP A 467 19.91 13.58 17.56
C ASP A 467 20.01 15.00 18.14
N PRO A 468 21.21 15.49 18.50
CA PRO A 468 21.39 16.81 19.10
C PRO A 468 20.84 17.95 18.24
N GLY A 469 19.79 18.62 18.73
CA GLY A 469 19.11 19.72 18.03
C GLY A 469 18.13 19.28 16.94
N LYS A 470 17.77 17.99 16.87
CA LYS A 470 16.86 17.41 15.87
C LYS A 470 15.50 16.95 16.42
N CYS A 471 15.28 17.08 17.72
CA CYS A 471 13.95 16.95 18.33
C CYS A 471 13.00 18.02 17.75
N PRO A 472 11.92 17.65 17.06
CA PRO A 472 10.93 18.62 16.57
C PRO A 472 10.22 19.31 17.75
N GLY A 473 9.69 20.50 17.51
CA GLY A 473 8.80 21.17 18.45
C GLY A 473 7.42 20.49 18.48
N PRO A 474 6.67 20.57 19.60
CA PRO A 474 5.30 20.04 19.66
C PRO A 474 4.30 20.70 18.69
N GLY A 475 4.72 21.75 17.97
CA GLY A 475 3.97 22.43 16.91
C GLY A 475 4.43 22.12 15.48
N ASP A 476 5.47 21.29 15.31
CA ASP A 476 5.82 20.68 14.02
C ASP A 476 4.93 19.44 13.79
N ASN A 477 5.17 18.65 12.73
CA ASN A 477 4.52 17.34 12.48
C ASN A 477 2.99 17.33 12.75
N HIS A 478 2.26 18.23 12.10
CA HIS A 478 0.79 18.27 12.19
C HIS A 478 0.18 17.32 11.14
N PRO A 479 -0.61 16.30 11.53
CA PRO A 479 -1.23 15.38 10.59
C PRO A 479 -2.24 16.07 9.68
N GLU A 480 -2.32 15.68 8.41
CA GLU A 480 -3.34 16.19 7.48
C GLU A 480 -4.77 15.77 7.85
N PHE A 481 -4.92 14.77 8.73
CA PHE A 481 -6.22 14.29 9.20
C PHE A 481 -6.24 14.02 10.72
N GLY A 482 -7.28 14.52 11.38
CA GLY A 482 -7.52 14.31 12.81
C GLY A 482 -7.18 15.54 13.65
N GLY A 483 -6.37 15.35 14.68
CA GLY A 483 -5.90 16.42 15.56
C GLY A 483 -4.50 16.12 16.09
N VAL A 484 -3.97 17.01 16.93
CA VAL A 484 -2.66 16.85 17.57
C VAL A 484 -2.82 16.29 18.98
N CYS A 485 -2.19 15.14 19.26
CA CYS A 485 -2.18 14.50 20.59
C CYS A 485 -0.76 14.33 21.17
N HIS A 486 0.23 15.06 20.63
CA HIS A 486 1.65 15.03 21.02
C HIS A 486 1.86 14.96 22.55
N LEU A 487 2.65 13.98 22.98
CA LEU A 487 2.91 13.70 24.39
C LEU A 487 4.36 13.96 24.78
N ASN A 488 4.56 14.71 25.87
CA ASN A 488 5.78 14.58 26.67
C ASN A 488 5.73 13.25 27.44
N PHE A 489 6.82 12.51 27.47
CA PHE A 489 6.88 11.22 28.17
C PHE A 489 6.66 11.40 29.68
N THR A 490 5.76 10.61 30.26
CA THR A 490 5.40 10.69 31.70
C THR A 490 6.28 9.78 32.58
N SER A 491 7.01 8.86 31.96
CA SER A 491 7.89 7.84 32.55
C SER A 491 9.13 7.61 31.67
N GLY A 492 10.02 6.71 32.11
CA GLY A 492 11.22 6.33 31.36
C GLY A 492 12.33 7.39 31.33
N PRO A 493 13.42 7.13 30.58
CA PRO A 493 14.57 8.03 30.45
C PRO A 493 14.26 9.44 29.96
N ALA A 494 13.23 9.61 29.13
CA ALA A 494 12.82 10.92 28.59
C ALA A 494 11.73 11.64 29.42
N LYS A 495 11.49 11.22 30.67
CA LYS A 495 10.41 11.77 31.51
C LYS A 495 10.44 13.31 31.58
N GLY A 496 9.35 13.93 31.16
CA GLY A 496 9.15 15.38 31.11
C GLY A 496 9.60 16.06 29.80
N LYS A 497 10.18 15.30 28.86
CA LYS A 497 10.64 15.77 27.55
C LYS A 497 9.73 15.24 26.43
N PHE A 498 9.76 15.91 25.27
CA PHE A 498 9.04 15.48 24.07
C PHE A 498 9.79 14.39 23.29
N CYS A 499 11.12 14.49 23.24
CA CYS A 499 12.01 13.49 22.61
C CYS A 499 13.00 12.89 23.64
N TRP A 500 13.70 11.85 23.21
CA TRP A 500 14.83 11.26 23.93
C TRP A 500 16.14 11.99 23.60
N GLU A 501 17.24 11.64 24.27
CA GLU A 501 18.60 12.16 24.02
C GLU A 501 19.57 11.06 23.54
N LYS A 502 18.99 9.93 23.13
CA LYS A 502 19.59 8.77 22.45
C LYS A 502 18.46 7.92 21.85
N GLN A 503 18.80 6.97 20.99
CA GLN A 503 17.82 6.05 20.38
C GLN A 503 16.91 5.43 21.46
N PRO A 504 15.57 5.54 21.34
CA PRO A 504 14.63 5.02 22.34
C PRO A 504 14.72 3.51 22.52
N GLU A 505 14.44 3.01 23.73
CA GLU A 505 14.55 1.57 24.04
C GLU A 505 13.55 0.68 23.27
N TRP A 506 12.46 1.26 22.76
CA TRP A 506 11.54 0.56 21.85
C TRP A 506 12.04 0.50 20.40
N SER A 507 13.03 1.29 19.99
CA SER A 507 13.63 1.24 18.65
C SER A 507 14.76 0.20 18.66
N ALA A 508 14.51 -1.02 18.14
CA ALA A 508 15.50 -2.09 18.19
C ALA A 508 16.55 -1.96 17.09
N PHE A 509 16.12 -1.60 15.88
CA PHE A 509 16.99 -1.34 14.74
C PHE A 509 16.39 -0.23 13.87
N ARG A 510 17.18 0.77 13.48
CA ARG A 510 16.77 1.83 12.53
C ARG A 510 17.84 2.13 11.50
N GLU A 511 17.42 2.44 10.28
CA GLU A 511 18.32 2.72 9.16
C GLU A 511 17.69 3.51 8.01
N SER A 512 18.42 4.55 7.61
CA SER A 512 18.21 5.30 6.38
C SER A 512 18.78 4.56 5.16
N SER A 513 18.00 3.67 4.54
CA SER A 513 18.32 3.07 3.24
C SER A 513 17.06 2.59 2.55
N PHE A 514 17.00 2.69 1.23
CA PHE A 514 15.86 2.19 0.45
C PHE A 514 15.88 0.66 0.33
N GLY A 515 14.72 0.03 0.31
CA GLY A 515 14.60 -1.42 0.37
C GLY A 515 13.15 -1.92 0.38
N HIS A 516 12.98 -3.19 0.74
CA HIS A 516 11.68 -3.84 0.93
C HIS A 516 11.75 -4.95 1.97
N GLY A 517 10.60 -5.32 2.53
CA GLY A 517 10.46 -6.39 3.51
C GLY A 517 9.89 -7.69 2.95
N ILE A 518 10.27 -8.81 3.56
CA ILE A 518 9.77 -10.16 3.29
C ILE A 518 9.38 -10.82 4.62
N LEU A 519 8.12 -11.27 4.71
CA LEU A 519 7.58 -12.06 5.82
C LEU A 519 7.36 -13.51 5.36
N GLU A 520 8.03 -14.46 6.02
CA GLU A 520 7.93 -15.91 5.81
C GLU A 520 7.37 -16.56 7.07
N VAL A 521 6.05 -16.85 7.09
CA VAL A 521 5.41 -17.47 8.26
C VAL A 521 5.66 -18.99 8.24
N VAL A 522 6.43 -19.47 9.21
CA VAL A 522 6.88 -20.87 9.28
C VAL A 522 5.81 -21.78 9.87
N ASN A 523 5.12 -21.32 10.92
CA ASN A 523 4.07 -22.06 11.63
C ASN A 523 3.21 -21.11 12.49
N SER A 524 2.36 -21.66 13.36
CA SER A 524 1.45 -20.91 14.24
C SER A 524 2.12 -20.08 15.36
N THR A 525 3.44 -20.20 15.55
CA THR A 525 4.21 -19.46 16.58
C THR A 525 5.46 -18.75 16.07
N TYR A 526 6.06 -19.17 14.95
CA TYR A 526 7.25 -18.55 14.34
C TYR A 526 6.98 -17.97 12.95
N ALA A 527 7.43 -16.74 12.73
CA ALA A 527 7.55 -16.11 11.42
C ALA A 527 8.93 -15.45 11.29
N LEU A 528 9.56 -15.60 10.14
CA LEU A 528 10.81 -14.91 9.80
C LEU A 528 10.46 -13.57 9.13
N TRP A 529 11.00 -12.48 9.66
CA TRP A 529 11.05 -11.19 8.99
C TRP A 529 12.46 -10.95 8.46
N THR A 530 12.56 -10.56 7.19
CA THR A 530 13.82 -10.15 6.55
C THR A 530 13.59 -8.84 5.82
N TRP A 531 14.45 -7.85 6.04
CA TRP A 531 14.48 -6.61 5.26
C TRP A 531 15.71 -6.59 4.34
N HIS A 532 15.52 -6.15 3.11
CA HIS A 532 16.56 -6.13 2.07
C HIS A 532 16.79 -4.71 1.56
N ARG A 533 18.05 -4.25 1.65
CA ARG A 533 18.54 -3.00 1.08
C ARG A 533 18.66 -3.08 -0.45
N ASN A 534 18.49 -1.94 -1.12
CA ASN A 534 18.68 -1.78 -2.55
C ASN A 534 20.16 -1.72 -2.98
N GLN A 535 21.02 -1.11 -2.15
CA GLN A 535 22.46 -1.01 -2.44
C GLN A 535 23.22 -2.32 -2.15
N ASP A 536 22.60 -3.26 -1.44
CA ASP A 536 23.15 -4.58 -1.19
C ASP A 536 22.91 -5.43 -2.43
N ALA A 537 23.95 -5.53 -3.27
CA ALA A 537 23.90 -6.30 -4.51
C ALA A 537 23.56 -7.77 -4.24
N TYR A 538 23.02 -8.45 -5.27
CA TYR A 538 22.42 -9.80 -5.28
C TYR A 538 23.35 -10.99 -4.90
N GLY A 539 24.17 -10.87 -3.86
CA GLY A 539 24.73 -12.02 -3.14
C GLY A 539 23.61 -12.69 -2.34
N GLU A 540 23.55 -14.02 -2.39
CA GLU A 540 22.39 -14.80 -1.95
C GLU A 540 22.10 -14.72 -0.44
N ASP A 541 23.07 -14.22 0.36
CA ASP A 541 22.98 -14.05 1.81
C ASP A 541 22.84 -12.58 2.27
N SER A 542 22.69 -11.59 1.36
CA SER A 542 22.72 -10.17 1.76
C SER A 542 21.37 -9.69 2.33
N VAL A 543 21.31 -9.63 3.66
CA VAL A 543 20.17 -9.12 4.43
C VAL A 543 20.53 -7.81 5.14
N GLY A 544 19.60 -6.85 5.14
CA GLY A 544 19.76 -5.57 5.83
C GLY A 544 19.54 -5.69 7.34
N ASP A 545 18.47 -6.38 7.71
CA ASP A 545 18.08 -6.78 9.07
C ASP A 545 17.22 -8.05 8.99
N GLN A 546 17.27 -8.91 10.01
CA GLN A 546 16.56 -10.19 10.01
C GLN A 546 16.27 -10.70 11.43
N ILE A 547 15.05 -11.20 11.67
CA ILE A 547 14.59 -11.66 12.98
C ILE A 547 13.48 -12.70 12.88
N TYR A 548 13.49 -13.71 13.74
CA TYR A 548 12.32 -14.54 14.02
C TYR A 548 11.38 -13.83 14.98
N ILE A 549 10.24 -13.37 14.47
CA ILE A 549 9.12 -12.94 15.29
C ILE A 549 8.47 -14.19 15.85
N VAL A 550 8.44 -14.29 17.18
CA VAL A 550 7.84 -15.41 17.92
C VAL A 550 6.69 -14.88 18.75
N ARG A 551 5.50 -15.47 18.58
CA ARG A 551 4.28 -15.12 19.33
C ARG A 551 4.03 -16.11 20.45
N GLN A 552 3.62 -15.61 21.63
CA GLN A 552 3.45 -16.39 22.85
C GLN A 552 1.96 -16.47 23.26
N PRO A 553 1.11 -17.25 22.56
CA PRO A 553 -0.34 -17.25 22.78
C PRO A 553 -0.73 -17.52 24.23
N ASP A 554 -0.13 -18.51 24.88
CA ASP A 554 -0.46 -18.94 26.25
C ASP A 554 -0.06 -17.92 27.35
N LYS A 555 0.67 -16.88 26.98
CA LYS A 555 1.12 -15.78 27.85
C LYS A 555 0.39 -14.47 27.54
N CYS A 556 0.12 -14.21 26.26
CA CYS A 556 -0.25 -12.88 25.76
C CYS A 556 -1.69 -12.79 25.23
N LEU A 557 -2.32 -13.91 24.86
CA LEU A 557 -3.77 -13.91 24.74
C LEU A 557 -4.32 -13.96 26.16
N LEU A 558 -4.87 -12.84 26.63
CA LEU A 558 -5.74 -12.83 27.79
C LEU A 558 -6.78 -13.93 27.59
N GLN A 559 -6.80 -14.93 28.47
CA GLN A 559 -7.94 -15.83 28.50
C GLN A 559 -9.16 -14.97 28.77
N THR A 560 -10.01 -14.82 27.75
CA THR A 560 -11.40 -14.44 27.95
C THR A 560 -12.01 -15.55 28.78
N THR A 561 -11.94 -15.38 30.11
CA THR A 561 -12.61 -16.24 31.07
C THR A 561 -14.06 -16.30 30.62
N SER A 562 -14.48 -17.50 30.22
CA SER A 562 -15.88 -17.76 29.93
C SER A 562 -16.69 -17.22 31.10
N ALA A 563 -17.75 -16.48 30.81
CA ALA A 563 -18.57 -15.84 31.85
C ALA A 563 -19.31 -16.92 32.66
N SER A 564 -18.58 -17.56 33.57
CA SER A 564 -19.06 -18.54 34.52
C SER A 564 -20.02 -17.84 35.45
N SER A 565 -21.29 -18.19 35.31
CA SER A 565 -22.40 -17.63 36.09
C SER A 565 -22.30 -18.04 37.55
N GLU A 566 -21.55 -17.29 38.35
CA GLU A 566 -21.49 -17.48 39.80
C GLU A 566 -21.50 -16.13 40.53
N ASN A 567 -22.64 -15.83 41.16
CA ASN A 567 -22.77 -14.68 42.05
C ASN A 567 -22.07 -15.00 43.38
N ASN A 568 -20.98 -14.30 43.70
CA ASN A 568 -20.55 -14.10 45.09
C ASN A 568 -19.58 -12.92 45.20
N CYS A 569 -20.08 -11.78 45.67
CA CYS A 569 -19.23 -10.80 46.35
C CYS A 569 -19.20 -11.14 47.84
N PRO A 570 -18.04 -11.46 48.42
CA PRO A 570 -17.85 -11.34 49.87
C PRO A 570 -18.12 -9.89 50.32
N SER A 571 -18.55 -9.73 51.57
CA SER A 571 -18.86 -8.42 52.15
C SER A 571 -17.61 -7.58 52.44
N GLU A 572 -17.81 -6.26 52.47
CA GLU A 572 -16.89 -5.19 52.90
C GLU A 572 -15.80 -4.73 51.90
N GLY A 573 -15.72 -3.41 51.64
CA GLY A 573 -14.46 -2.79 51.20
C GLY A 573 -14.38 -1.90 49.95
N CYS A 574 -15.47 -1.38 49.36
CA CYS A 574 -15.37 -0.43 48.24
C CYS A 574 -15.81 1.01 48.61
N PRO A 575 -14.91 2.02 48.61
CA PRO A 575 -15.28 3.42 48.82
C PRO A 575 -15.91 4.04 47.56
N SER A 576 -16.92 4.90 47.76
CA SER A 576 -17.72 5.49 46.70
C SER A 576 -17.05 6.68 46.00
N LEU A 577 -17.02 6.67 44.66
CA LEU A 577 -16.91 7.90 43.86
C LEU A 577 -18.29 8.49 43.61
N VAL A 578 -18.45 9.78 43.89
CA VAL A 578 -19.74 10.49 43.81
C VAL A 578 -19.88 11.19 42.46
N SER A 579 -20.85 10.76 41.65
CA SER A 579 -21.27 11.47 40.43
C SER A 579 -22.58 12.23 40.67
N ASN A 580 -22.48 13.53 40.96
CA ASN A 580 -23.65 14.40 41.04
C ASN A 580 -24.25 14.61 39.65
N SER A 581 -25.43 14.05 39.40
CA SER A 581 -26.33 14.53 38.36
C SER A 581 -27.77 14.44 38.86
N GLY A 582 -28.47 15.56 38.83
CA GLY A 582 -29.84 15.62 39.30
C GLY A 582 -30.57 16.80 38.65
N TYR A 583 -31.56 16.49 37.81
CA TYR A 583 -32.66 17.41 37.53
C TYR A 583 -33.96 16.64 37.25
N GLY A 584 -35.00 17.08 37.97
CA GLY A 584 -36.38 16.58 38.03
C GLY A 584 -36.91 15.65 36.94
N ALA A 585 -37.28 14.44 37.36
CA ALA A 585 -38.42 13.74 36.78
C ALA A 585 -39.68 14.09 37.59
N GLN A 586 -40.72 14.63 36.94
CA GLN A 586 -42.04 14.82 37.53
C GLN A 586 -43.02 13.81 36.94
N LYS A 587 -43.78 13.14 37.81
CA LYS A 587 -44.73 12.08 37.45
C LYS A 587 -46.04 12.68 36.96
N ASP A 588 -46.78 11.91 36.17
CA ASP A 588 -48.22 11.77 36.43
C ASP A 588 -48.77 10.39 36.00
N ILE A 589 -49.95 10.01 36.50
CA ILE A 589 -50.53 8.66 36.37
C ILE A 589 -52.01 8.72 35.97
N ILE A 590 -52.39 8.17 34.82
CA ILE A 590 -53.80 7.83 34.48
C ILE A 590 -53.86 6.42 33.85
N ARG A 591 -54.99 5.72 34.08
CA ARG A 591 -55.28 4.33 33.66
C ARG A 591 -56.20 4.26 32.42
N SER A 592 -56.27 3.04 31.85
CA SER A 592 -57.43 2.41 31.19
C SER A 592 -57.72 2.70 29.70
N GLY A 593 -58.32 1.71 29.01
CA GLY A 593 -58.85 1.82 27.64
C GLY A 593 -58.65 0.55 26.79
N HIS A 594 -59.66 -0.34 26.70
CA HIS A 594 -59.64 -1.51 25.80
C HIS A 594 -60.15 -1.17 24.38
N LEU A 595 -59.59 -1.81 23.35
CA LEU A 595 -60.23 -2.70 22.34
C LEU A 595 -59.16 -3.00 21.25
N ILE A 596 -58.76 -4.24 20.98
CA ILE A 596 -59.45 -5.31 20.23
C ILE A 596 -59.84 -4.91 18.79
N TRP A 597 -59.11 -5.46 17.82
CA TRP A 597 -59.69 -6.21 16.69
C TRP A 597 -58.78 -7.41 16.36
N ASN A 598 -59.34 -8.50 15.84
CA ASN A 598 -58.66 -9.78 15.68
C ASN A 598 -59.24 -10.60 14.51
N ALA A 599 -58.39 -11.05 13.59
CA ALA A 599 -58.61 -12.13 12.62
C ALA A 599 -57.20 -12.60 12.17
N SER A 600 -56.67 -13.81 12.37
CA SER A 600 -57.22 -15.17 12.56
C SER A 600 -57.80 -15.81 11.29
N LEU A 601 -57.00 -16.64 10.61
CA LEU A 601 -57.21 -18.10 10.43
C LEU A 601 -55.83 -18.74 10.05
N VAL A 602 -55.29 -19.88 10.55
CA VAL A 602 -55.79 -21.20 11.05
C VAL A 602 -55.95 -22.24 9.92
N ILE A 603 -55.48 -23.51 10.00
CA ILE A 603 -54.46 -24.23 10.83
C ILE A 603 -54.13 -25.60 10.12
N TRP A 604 -52.91 -26.16 10.17
CA TRP A 604 -52.34 -27.33 10.93
C TRP A 604 -50.82 -27.41 10.51
N MET A 605 -49.83 -28.13 11.09
CA MET A 605 -49.72 -29.38 11.90
C MET A 605 -50.03 -30.67 11.10
N ILE A 606 -49.62 -31.91 11.44
CA ILE A 606 -48.94 -32.58 12.58
C ILE A 606 -47.70 -33.35 12.01
N LEU A 607 -46.46 -33.25 12.51
CA LEU A 607 -45.83 -33.78 13.75
C LEU A 607 -45.66 -35.32 13.83
N ILE A 608 -44.42 -35.81 14.00
CA ILE A 608 -44.03 -36.98 14.83
C ILE A 608 -42.49 -37.04 14.96
N SER A 609 -41.98 -37.65 16.05
CA SER A 609 -40.56 -37.70 16.44
C SER A 609 -40.14 -39.12 16.82
N THR A 610 -38.88 -39.49 16.51
CA THR A 610 -38.00 -40.55 17.09
C THR A 610 -36.69 -40.54 16.26
N SER A 611 -35.45 -40.32 16.72
CA SER A 611 -34.65 -40.75 17.90
C SER A 611 -33.69 -41.92 17.62
N SER A 612 -32.46 -41.82 18.14
CA SER A 612 -31.47 -42.91 18.40
C SER A 612 -30.42 -43.31 17.34
N CYS A 613 -29.19 -42.80 17.55
CA CYS A 613 -27.93 -43.53 17.87
C CYS A 613 -27.30 -44.65 16.99
N ASN A 614 -25.95 -44.61 17.01
CA ASN A 614 -24.93 -45.69 16.95
C ASN A 614 -24.34 -46.19 15.59
N GLY A 615 -23.04 -46.53 15.64
CA GLY A 615 -22.24 -47.23 14.61
C GLY A 615 -21.70 -46.32 13.49
N ALA A 616 -20.40 -46.03 13.31
CA ALA A 616 -19.15 -46.53 13.91
C ALA A 616 -18.79 -48.01 13.65
N ALA A 617 -18.11 -48.30 12.52
CA ALA A 617 -17.05 -49.32 12.42
C ALA A 617 -16.27 -49.26 11.08
N HIS A 618 -14.97 -49.01 11.17
CA HIS A 618 -13.85 -49.70 10.49
C HIS A 618 -13.86 -50.08 8.98
N SER A 619 -12.79 -49.60 8.32
CA SER A 619 -11.83 -50.41 7.53
C SER A 619 -12.23 -50.95 6.14
N ALA A 620 -11.27 -51.29 5.25
CA ALA A 620 -9.90 -50.79 5.05
C ALA A 620 -9.33 -51.36 3.73
N LEU A 621 -8.30 -50.66 3.21
CA LEU A 621 -7.24 -51.18 2.34
C LEU A 621 -7.54 -51.63 0.90
N ASP A 622 -6.51 -51.37 0.09
CA ASP A 622 -6.03 -52.10 -1.09
C ASP A 622 -6.74 -52.04 -2.46
N LEU A 623 -6.02 -52.18 -3.58
CA LEU A 623 -4.70 -51.64 -4.03
C LEU A 623 -4.45 -52.17 -5.46
N PHE A 624 -3.54 -51.53 -6.21
CA PHE A 624 -3.03 -51.95 -7.54
C PHE A 624 -4.08 -52.03 -8.70
N VAL A 625 -3.71 -51.95 -9.99
CA VAL A 625 -2.73 -51.08 -10.72
C VAL A 625 -2.95 -51.26 -12.24
N SER A 626 -2.23 -50.49 -13.06
CA SER A 626 -2.14 -50.62 -14.54
C SER A 626 -3.40 -50.12 -15.27
N SER A 627 -3.36 -49.25 -16.28
CA SER A 627 -2.54 -49.20 -17.53
C SER A 627 -2.89 -50.32 -18.53
N SER A 628 -2.93 -50.09 -19.86
CA SER A 628 -2.51 -48.91 -20.62
C SER A 628 -3.10 -48.79 -22.05
N LYS A 629 -3.24 -47.53 -22.51
CA LYS A 629 -3.06 -47.01 -23.90
C LYS A 629 -3.60 -47.75 -25.16
N THR A 630 -4.33 -46.98 -25.98
CA THR A 630 -4.39 -47.01 -27.48
C THR A 630 -5.09 -48.24 -28.13
N VAL A 631 -5.55 -48.26 -29.40
CA VAL A 631 -5.30 -47.44 -30.63
C VAL A 631 -6.62 -47.06 -31.35
N LYS A 632 -6.59 -46.05 -32.24
CA LYS A 632 -7.71 -45.62 -33.13
C LYS A 632 -8.01 -46.62 -34.27
N VAL A 633 -9.27 -46.67 -34.73
CA VAL A 633 -9.63 -46.98 -36.13
C VAL A 633 -10.74 -46.04 -36.63
N ARG A 634 -10.69 -45.65 -37.91
CA ARG A 634 -11.76 -44.97 -38.68
C ARG A 634 -11.86 -45.62 -40.08
N PRO A 635 -13.08 -45.75 -40.62
CA PRO A 635 -13.38 -45.36 -42.01
C PRO A 635 -14.54 -44.32 -42.01
N THR A 636 -14.54 -43.17 -42.71
CA THR A 636 -14.25 -42.73 -44.10
C THR A 636 -15.41 -42.92 -45.09
N CYS A 637 -15.77 -41.80 -45.75
CA CYS A 637 -16.65 -41.68 -46.95
C CYS A 637 -18.15 -41.94 -46.75
N SER A 638 -19.09 -41.30 -47.50
CA SER A 638 -19.02 -40.15 -48.43
C SER A 638 -20.44 -39.69 -48.79
N LEU A 639 -20.68 -38.38 -49.04
CA LEU A 639 -21.39 -37.86 -50.23
C LEU A 639 -21.52 -36.31 -50.25
N ARG A 640 -21.85 -35.76 -51.44
CA ARG A 640 -22.05 -34.32 -51.72
C ARG A 640 -23.54 -33.98 -51.84
N MET A 641 -23.90 -32.70 -51.63
CA MET A 641 -24.77 -31.96 -52.56
C MET A 641 -24.53 -30.44 -52.48
N SER A 642 -24.96 -29.67 -53.48
CA SER A 642 -24.55 -28.26 -53.66
C SER A 642 -25.48 -27.44 -54.57
N SER A 643 -25.98 -26.30 -54.07
CA SER A 643 -26.75 -25.26 -54.78
C SER A 643 -27.02 -24.09 -53.82
N SER A 644 -27.18 -22.82 -54.21
CA SER A 644 -26.92 -22.06 -55.46
C SER A 644 -27.19 -20.57 -55.18
N ALA A 645 -26.55 -19.63 -55.89
CA ALA A 645 -26.76 -18.17 -55.72
C ALA A 645 -27.55 -17.53 -56.87
N PRO A 646 -28.19 -16.37 -56.62
CA PRO A 646 -28.19 -15.23 -57.56
C PRO A 646 -27.83 -13.89 -56.85
N VAL A 647 -26.88 -13.07 -57.33
CA VAL A 647 -26.94 -12.06 -58.43
C VAL A 647 -27.47 -10.67 -58.00
N GLN A 648 -26.77 -9.60 -58.43
CA GLN A 648 -27.04 -8.17 -58.16
C GLN A 648 -27.93 -7.50 -59.23
N PRO A 649 -28.26 -6.19 -59.08
CA PRO A 649 -27.58 -5.18 -59.92
C PRO A 649 -27.09 -3.93 -59.15
N ALA A 650 -26.51 -2.94 -59.86
CA ALA A 650 -25.76 -1.80 -59.29
C ALA A 650 -26.07 -0.44 -59.97
N SER A 651 -25.61 0.68 -59.37
CA SER A 651 -25.70 2.05 -59.95
C SER A 651 -24.62 3.03 -59.41
N PHE A 652 -24.07 3.85 -60.30
CA PHE A 652 -23.08 4.97 -60.17
C PHE A 652 -23.52 6.09 -61.17
N PRO A 653 -22.85 7.26 -61.42
CA PRO A 653 -21.56 7.85 -60.97
C PRO A 653 -21.76 8.96 -59.88
N HIS A 654 -20.91 9.96 -59.56
CA HIS A 654 -19.68 10.61 -60.09
C HIS A 654 -18.60 10.71 -58.99
N VAL A 655 -17.28 10.91 -59.17
CA VAL A 655 -16.39 11.55 -60.19
C VAL A 655 -16.00 13.02 -59.88
N GLY A 656 -14.69 13.21 -59.64
CA GLY A 656 -13.97 14.49 -59.50
C GLY A 656 -12.48 14.20 -59.21
N GLU A 657 -11.59 14.46 -60.17
CA GLU A 657 -10.21 13.93 -60.19
C GLU A 657 -9.12 14.97 -59.87
N SER A 658 -7.95 14.49 -59.42
CA SER A 658 -6.62 15.00 -59.79
C SER A 658 -5.55 13.94 -59.50
N VAL A 659 -4.57 13.78 -60.38
CA VAL A 659 -3.53 12.71 -60.39
C VAL A 659 -2.19 13.31 -60.86
N VAL A 660 -1.05 12.68 -60.52
CA VAL A 660 0.30 12.64 -61.19
C VAL A 660 1.42 12.48 -60.14
N VAL A 661 2.45 11.62 -60.22
CA VAL A 661 2.82 10.50 -61.13
C VAL A 661 3.86 9.59 -60.41
N HIS A 662 3.99 8.32 -60.82
CA HIS A 662 5.06 7.38 -60.37
C HIS A 662 6.26 7.33 -61.34
N PRO A 663 7.39 6.72 -60.94
CA PRO A 663 7.70 5.45 -61.61
C PRO A 663 8.12 4.31 -60.66
N VAL A 664 8.11 3.09 -61.20
CA VAL A 664 8.35 1.80 -60.51
C VAL A 664 9.54 1.08 -61.16
N TRP A 665 10.29 0.28 -60.39
CA TRP A 665 11.11 -0.83 -60.95
C TRP A 665 10.98 -2.11 -60.12
N HIS A 666 11.09 -3.26 -60.78
CA HIS A 666 10.89 -4.61 -60.22
C HIS A 666 12.22 -5.28 -59.84
N ARG A 667 12.21 -6.22 -58.86
CA ARG A 667 12.16 -7.68 -59.14
C ARG A 667 12.07 -8.59 -57.92
N SER A 668 11.64 -9.82 -58.21
CA SER A 668 11.38 -10.98 -57.34
C SER A 668 12.63 -11.81 -57.02
N GLY A 669 12.59 -12.59 -55.92
CA GLY A 669 13.50 -13.73 -55.71
C GLY A 669 13.23 -14.51 -54.41
N GLU A 670 12.78 -15.76 -54.52
CA GLU A 670 12.82 -16.74 -53.42
C GLU A 670 14.18 -17.47 -53.39
N ILE A 671 14.58 -18.06 -52.24
CA ILE A 671 14.92 -19.50 -52.06
C ILE A 671 15.74 -19.80 -50.77
N ARG A 672 15.21 -20.74 -49.97
CA ARG A 672 15.85 -21.72 -49.04
C ARG A 672 17.14 -21.40 -48.23
N ASN A 673 16.96 -21.22 -46.90
CA ASN A 673 17.12 -22.28 -45.88
C ASN A 673 18.43 -23.13 -45.82
N LYS A 674 19.33 -22.92 -44.82
CA LYS A 674 19.85 -23.91 -43.81
C LYS A 674 21.18 -23.55 -43.09
N ARG A 675 21.30 -24.02 -41.82
CA ARG A 675 22.53 -24.20 -40.97
C ARG A 675 23.27 -22.94 -40.47
N LYS A 676 24.07 -22.98 -39.38
CA LYS A 676 24.08 -23.79 -38.12
C LYS A 676 25.10 -23.14 -37.14
N ARG A 677 24.85 -23.24 -35.82
CA ARG A 677 25.73 -22.91 -34.65
C ARG A 677 27.26 -22.85 -34.88
N GLU A 678 27.87 -21.83 -34.28
CA GLU A 678 28.95 -21.86 -33.26
C GLU A 678 28.83 -20.52 -32.47
N LEU A 679 28.87 -20.46 -31.13
CA LEU A 679 30.03 -20.57 -30.21
C LEU A 679 31.14 -19.54 -30.51
N GLU A 680 31.74 -18.80 -29.57
CA GLU A 680 31.38 -18.37 -28.18
C GLU A 680 32.42 -17.29 -27.76
N LEU A 681 32.23 -16.63 -26.61
CA LEU A 681 33.28 -15.93 -25.83
C LEU A 681 34.30 -14.99 -26.53
N SER A 682 34.19 -13.68 -26.27
CA SER A 682 35.32 -12.87 -25.77
C SER A 682 34.83 -11.57 -25.15
N ALA A 683 35.55 -11.02 -24.17
CA ALA A 683 35.16 -9.85 -23.39
C ALA A 683 36.28 -8.81 -23.29
N ILE A 684 35.86 -7.53 -23.14
CA ILE A 684 36.56 -6.42 -22.45
C ILE A 684 38.06 -6.24 -22.71
N ALA A 685 38.43 -5.18 -23.44
CA ALA A 685 39.25 -4.06 -22.92
C ALA A 685 39.73 -3.10 -24.03
N SER A 686 39.57 -1.78 -23.83
CA SER A 686 40.59 -0.75 -24.15
C SER A 686 40.10 0.68 -23.87
N ARG A 687 40.74 1.35 -22.90
CA ARG A 687 41.03 2.81 -22.92
C ARG A 687 42.55 2.93 -23.20
N THR A 688 43.21 4.05 -23.57
CA THR A 688 42.85 5.49 -23.51
C THR A 688 43.77 6.33 -24.43
N ALA A 689 43.22 7.32 -25.15
CA ALA A 689 43.87 8.58 -25.62
C ALA A 689 45.17 8.51 -26.51
N VAL A 690 45.81 9.58 -27.03
CA VAL A 690 45.83 11.04 -26.72
C VAL A 690 46.16 11.91 -27.99
N VAL A 691 45.47 13.07 -28.17
CA VAL A 691 45.91 14.37 -28.79
C VAL A 691 46.32 14.37 -30.31
N GLN A 692 46.01 15.37 -31.18
CA GLN A 692 46.21 16.83 -31.11
C GLN A 692 45.29 17.69 -32.03
N ALA A 693 45.24 19.01 -31.80
CA ALA A 693 44.56 20.07 -32.57
C ALA A 693 45.59 21.22 -32.91
N PRO A 694 45.30 22.53 -33.20
CA PRO A 694 44.04 23.30 -33.24
C PRO A 694 43.90 24.31 -34.43
N SER A 695 42.87 25.17 -34.37
CA SER A 695 42.93 26.56 -34.87
C SER A 695 42.09 27.49 -33.96
N THR A 696 42.29 28.81 -34.01
CA THR A 696 42.02 29.73 -32.88
C THR A 696 41.29 31.02 -33.24
N THR A 697 40.43 31.52 -32.33
CA THR A 697 40.37 32.97 -32.00
C THR A 697 39.82 33.27 -30.59
N LEU A 698 40.49 34.20 -29.91
CA LEU A 698 40.29 34.86 -28.61
C LEU A 698 41.09 36.21 -28.72
N PRO A 699 41.37 37.06 -27.68
CA PRO A 699 40.92 37.12 -26.26
C PRO A 699 39.83 38.22 -26.08
N ILE A 700 39.61 39.06 -25.05
CA ILE A 700 40.31 39.64 -23.85
C ILE A 700 39.21 39.77 -22.75
N SER A 701 39.33 39.25 -21.51
CA SER A 701 40.25 39.54 -20.38
C SER A 701 39.86 40.85 -19.63
N VAL A 702 39.87 40.96 -18.30
CA VAL A 702 41.05 40.92 -17.38
C VAL A 702 40.65 40.58 -15.93
N GLN A 703 41.37 39.63 -15.31
CA GLN A 703 41.88 39.50 -13.90
C GLN A 703 41.05 40.02 -12.70
N ALA A 704 41.12 39.47 -11.47
CA ALA A 704 41.67 38.23 -10.85
C ALA A 704 41.11 38.18 -9.38
N ALA A 705 41.55 37.42 -8.35
CA ALA A 705 42.71 36.54 -8.13
C ALA A 705 42.44 35.47 -7.03
N ASN A 706 43.49 34.74 -6.63
CA ASN A 706 43.50 33.62 -5.66
C ASN A 706 43.43 34.06 -4.19
N LEU A 707 42.86 33.23 -3.28
CA LEU A 707 43.63 32.41 -2.31
C LEU A 707 42.76 31.46 -1.45
N GLU A 708 43.46 30.58 -0.72
CA GLU A 708 43.08 29.29 -0.12
C GLU A 708 42.07 29.26 1.06
N SER A 709 41.51 28.06 1.26
CA SER A 709 41.12 27.43 2.55
C SER A 709 39.82 27.86 3.25
N GLY A 710 39.19 26.89 3.94
CA GLY A 710 38.03 27.07 4.82
C GLY A 710 37.02 25.92 4.74
N GLU A 711 36.93 25.11 5.79
CA GLU A 711 35.74 24.27 6.06
C GLU A 711 34.62 25.16 6.63
N GLY A 712 33.35 24.82 6.40
CA GLY A 712 32.23 25.59 6.93
C GLY A 712 30.89 24.87 6.88
N SER A 713 30.16 24.88 8.00
CA SER A 713 28.73 24.54 8.07
C SER A 713 27.90 25.59 7.33
N CYS A 714 26.67 25.25 6.97
CA CYS A 714 25.61 26.22 6.66
C CYS A 714 24.38 25.83 7.48
N ASP A 715 24.06 26.68 8.44
CA ASP A 715 23.12 26.37 9.52
C ASP A 715 21.67 26.76 9.19
N SER A 716 20.77 26.42 10.11
CA SER A 716 19.37 26.83 10.10
C SER A 716 19.18 28.34 10.22
N TYR A 717 18.21 28.89 9.49
CA TYR A 717 17.76 30.27 9.70
C TYR A 717 16.78 30.36 10.87
N THR A 718 17.23 30.93 11.99
CA THR A 718 16.36 31.43 13.06
C THR A 718 15.78 32.80 12.69
N SER A 719 14.49 33.02 12.90
CA SER A 719 13.86 34.35 12.83
C SER A 719 13.57 34.90 14.23
N ASP A 720 14.14 36.06 14.58
CA ASP A 720 13.97 36.68 15.90
C ASP A 720 12.51 37.07 16.20
N ALA A 721 11.95 36.49 17.27
CA ALA A 721 10.68 36.91 17.85
C ALA A 721 10.90 38.03 18.89
N GLY A 722 11.06 39.27 18.40
CA GLY A 722 11.24 40.44 19.26
C GLY A 722 10.05 40.67 20.23
N THR A 723 10.34 40.75 21.53
CA THR A 723 9.31 40.87 22.58
C THR A 723 8.58 42.22 22.55
N ALA A 724 7.26 42.20 22.39
CA ALA A 724 6.39 43.37 22.61
C ALA A 724 5.27 43.01 23.60
N LYS A 725 5.29 43.60 24.81
CA LYS A 725 4.14 43.54 25.73
C LYS A 725 3.08 44.53 25.27
N ALA A 726 1.87 44.05 24.97
CA ALA A 726 0.70 44.93 24.81
C ALA A 726 0.16 45.31 26.20
N GLY A 727 -0.17 46.59 26.37
CA GLY A 727 -0.83 47.11 27.58
C GLY A 727 -2.35 47.16 27.48
N GLU A 728 -3.01 47.49 28.58
CA GLU A 728 -4.47 47.61 28.72
C GLU A 728 -5.04 48.87 28.03
N ASP A 729 -5.06 48.87 26.69
CA ASP A 729 -5.81 49.87 25.90
C ASP A 729 -6.43 49.28 24.60
N ASN A 730 -5.82 48.24 24.02
CA ASN A 730 -6.23 47.68 22.72
C ASN A 730 -7.65 47.04 22.71
N VAL A 731 -8.26 46.78 23.87
CA VAL A 731 -9.61 46.21 23.98
C VAL A 731 -10.69 47.18 23.43
N LEU A 732 -10.47 48.49 23.51
CA LEU A 732 -11.49 49.50 23.18
C LEU A 732 -11.62 49.77 21.66
N HIS A 733 -10.66 49.34 20.84
CA HIS A 733 -10.73 49.48 19.37
C HIS A 733 -11.40 48.29 18.67
N ALA A 734 -11.27 47.06 19.18
CA ALA A 734 -11.99 45.90 18.63
C ALA A 734 -13.52 46.07 18.74
N ALA A 735 -14.00 46.59 19.88
CA ALA A 735 -15.43 46.81 20.15
C ALA A 735 -16.11 47.79 19.16
N ASN A 736 -15.38 48.78 18.63
CA ASN A 736 -15.94 49.80 17.73
C ASN A 736 -15.94 49.42 16.24
N ALA A 737 -15.31 48.29 15.86
CA ALA A 737 -15.35 47.78 14.50
C ALA A 737 -16.64 47.00 14.21
N LEU A 738 -17.07 46.16 15.16
CA LEU A 738 -18.26 45.29 15.01
C LEU A 738 -19.56 46.07 14.85
N THR A 739 -19.70 47.24 15.49
CA THR A 739 -20.90 48.09 15.42
C THR A 739 -21.18 48.70 14.04
N LYS A 740 -20.24 48.61 13.07
CA LYS A 740 -20.37 49.24 11.74
C LYS A 740 -20.71 48.28 10.59
N VAL A 741 -20.59 46.96 10.78
CA VAL A 741 -20.80 45.99 9.69
C VAL A 741 -22.27 45.54 9.58
N VAL A 742 -22.97 45.44 10.72
CA VAL A 742 -24.36 44.94 10.81
C VAL A 742 -25.36 45.65 9.85
N PRO A 743 -25.34 46.99 9.65
CA PRO A 743 -26.32 47.66 8.79
C PRO A 743 -26.21 47.37 7.29
N ILE A 744 -25.05 46.84 6.83
CA ILE A 744 -24.77 46.68 5.39
C ILE A 744 -25.45 45.41 4.83
N LEU A 745 -25.54 44.35 5.62
CA LEU A 745 -26.15 43.08 5.21
C LEU A 745 -27.68 43.15 5.07
N GLN A 746 -28.36 44.02 5.83
CA GLN A 746 -29.82 44.19 5.74
C GLN A 746 -30.30 44.92 4.46
N LYS A 747 -29.39 45.51 3.65
CA LYS A 747 -29.77 46.36 2.51
C LYS A 747 -29.55 45.74 1.12
N ARG A 748 -29.30 44.43 1.03
CA ARG A 748 -29.08 43.71 -0.25
C ARG A 748 -30.10 42.62 -0.60
N LEU A 749 -31.16 42.44 0.20
CA LEU A 749 -32.27 41.51 -0.08
C LEU A 749 -33.54 42.17 -0.64
N SER A 750 -33.46 43.44 -1.05
CA SER A 750 -34.64 44.25 -1.47
C SER A 750 -34.56 44.76 -2.91
N THR A 751 -34.00 43.99 -3.85
CA THR A 751 -34.05 44.28 -5.29
C THR A 751 -33.84 43.02 -6.14
N TYR A 752 -34.94 42.33 -6.47
CA TYR A 752 -35.27 41.97 -7.86
C TYR A 752 -36.76 41.61 -7.92
N ASN A 753 -37.46 42.16 -8.93
CA ASN A 753 -38.92 42.08 -9.00
C ASN A 753 -39.35 41.08 -10.07
N ILE A 754 -40.39 40.28 -9.78
CA ILE A 754 -40.87 39.22 -10.67
C ILE A 754 -41.83 39.82 -11.71
N THR A 755 -41.57 39.59 -13.00
CA THR A 755 -42.57 39.77 -14.06
C THR A 755 -43.43 38.51 -14.17
N THR A 756 -44.75 38.69 -14.29
CA THR A 756 -45.73 37.62 -14.11
C THR A 756 -46.26 37.06 -15.44
N SER A 757 -46.36 35.74 -15.51
CA SER A 757 -47.39 35.06 -16.30
C SER A 757 -47.87 33.81 -15.55
N ASN A 758 -49.17 33.55 -15.62
CA ASN A 758 -49.89 32.44 -15.00
C ASN A 758 -50.45 31.58 -16.16
N PRO A 759 -50.75 30.26 -16.02
CA PRO A 759 -51.84 29.86 -15.12
C PRO A 759 -51.74 28.46 -14.44
N LYS A 760 -51.87 28.47 -13.11
CA LYS A 760 -52.75 27.57 -12.31
C LYS A 760 -52.42 26.04 -12.22
N PRO A 761 -53.05 25.29 -11.26
CA PRO A 761 -52.29 24.33 -10.44
C PRO A 761 -52.90 22.92 -10.31
N VAL A 762 -52.26 22.06 -9.50
CA VAL A 762 -52.90 21.18 -8.49
C VAL A 762 -51.85 20.88 -7.38
N ALA A 763 -52.28 20.47 -6.18
CA ALA A 763 -51.43 20.32 -4.99
C ALA A 763 -51.24 18.85 -4.54
N LEU A 764 -50.26 18.62 -3.65
CA LEU A 764 -50.15 17.60 -2.58
C LEU A 764 -48.83 17.90 -1.84
N ASP A 765 -48.79 18.39 -0.60
CA ASP A 765 -49.14 17.81 0.72
C ASP A 765 -48.21 16.69 1.24
N ASN A 766 -47.31 17.10 2.15
CA ASN A 766 -47.00 16.53 3.48
C ASN A 766 -46.57 15.06 3.70
N PHE A 767 -45.88 14.88 4.84
CA PHE A 767 -45.36 13.65 5.47
C PHE A 767 -44.13 12.99 4.79
N GLY A 768 -43.18 12.46 5.58
CA GLY A 768 -43.10 12.45 7.05
C GLY A 768 -41.81 11.84 7.57
#